data_AF-A0A072USQ8-F1
#
_entry.id   AF-A0A072USQ8-F1
#
_cell.length_a   1.000
_cell.length_b   1.000
_cell.length_c   1.000
_cell.angle_alpha   90.00
_cell.angle_beta   90.00
_cell.angle_gamma   90.00
#
_symmetry.space_group_name_H-M   'P 1'
#
loop_
_entity.id
_entity.type
_entity.pdbx_description
1 polymer ?
#
loop_
_entity_poly.entity_id
_entity_poly.type
_entity_poly.pdbx_seq_one_letter_code
_entity_poly.pdbx_strand_id
1 'polypeptide(L)'
;MHLATLIRAEETDLQRVNLSSSGAREIANQHEAADMPQLDFSCRILVLGKTGVGKSATINSIFDQEKATTNAFQPATDCIQEIVGTVNGLNITFIDTPGFLPSSTNNVKRNKRIMLSVKRFIRKSPPDIVLYFERLDLINSGYSDFPLLKLITEVFGAAIWFNTILVMTHSSSSIPEGPNGYTVNYDSYTSQCTNLIQQYIHQAILDSRLENPALFVENHPQCPRNILGEKILPNGQIWRSQLLLFCICTKVLGDVNSLLKFQNGVELGPTNSARVPSLPHLLSSLLRHRSVSNQSGIDDEIEEILLSDKEEGDEYDQLPSIRILTKSQFEKLSKSQKEDYLDELEYRETLYLKKQMKEEYRRRKEKLLLEEQKFSDIDNSDDQQGPPEPVQLPDMAVPLSFDSDCAIHRYRCLVDNDQLLVRPVLDPQGWDHDVGFDGINLETTTEVKKNVYASVVGQMHKNKQDFNIQSECAAAYVNPMGPSYSIGVDVQSVGGKDMVCTVHSNTKLKNIKHNIADCGVSLTSFGKKYYVGAKLEDTLLIGKRLKFVINAGRMEGQGQVAHGGSFEACLRGEDYPIRNDNLSLTMTVLSFNKETVLSGNLQSEFRLSRSLKATVSANLNSRKMGQICIKTSSSEHLQIALVAVFSILKVLLHRKEI
;
A
#
# COMPACT_ATOMS: atom_id res chain seq x y z
N MET A 1 5.67 -35.55 4.96
CA MET A 1 6.14 -36.04 3.65
C MET A 1 6.41 -34.95 2.61
N HIS A 2 5.86 -33.72 2.69
CA HIS A 2 6.10 -32.67 1.67
C HIS A 2 7.30 -31.73 1.92
N LEU A 3 7.74 -31.55 3.17
CA LEU A 3 8.91 -30.71 3.47
C LEU A 3 10.21 -31.32 2.90
N ALA A 4 10.35 -32.65 3.02
CA ALA A 4 11.48 -33.38 2.45
C ALA A 4 11.50 -33.39 0.91
N THR A 5 10.34 -33.25 0.26
CA THR A 5 10.25 -33.17 -1.21
C THR A 5 10.60 -31.76 -1.71
N LEU A 6 10.23 -30.71 -0.98
CA LEU A 6 10.59 -29.33 -1.30
C LEU A 6 12.08 -29.06 -1.05
N ILE A 7 12.65 -29.58 0.03
CA ILE A 7 14.09 -29.51 0.30
C ILE A 7 14.88 -30.26 -0.79
N ARG A 8 14.39 -31.43 -1.24
CA ARG A 8 14.99 -32.13 -2.40
C ARG A 8 14.85 -31.36 -3.71
N ALA A 9 13.77 -30.60 -3.92
CA ALA A 9 13.60 -29.79 -5.13
C ALA A 9 14.58 -28.61 -5.16
N GLU A 10 14.75 -27.89 -4.05
CA GLU A 10 15.77 -26.84 -3.93
C GLU A 10 17.20 -27.40 -4.00
N GLU A 11 17.48 -28.54 -3.36
CA GLU A 11 18.79 -29.22 -3.47
C GLU A 11 19.09 -29.69 -4.90
N THR A 12 18.08 -30.14 -5.67
CA THR A 12 18.29 -30.61 -7.04
C THR A 12 18.48 -29.46 -8.04
N ASP A 13 17.85 -28.31 -7.83
CA ASP A 13 18.10 -27.10 -8.61
C ASP A 13 19.49 -26.50 -8.29
N LEU A 14 19.89 -26.47 -7.02
CA LEU A 14 21.25 -26.09 -6.61
C LEU A 14 22.32 -27.06 -7.13
N GLN A 15 22.05 -28.37 -7.10
CA GLN A 15 22.96 -29.38 -7.66
C GLN A 15 23.07 -29.30 -9.19
N ARG A 16 21.98 -29.01 -9.92
CA ARG A 16 22.04 -28.76 -11.38
C ARG A 16 22.91 -27.56 -11.73
N VAL A 17 22.77 -26.46 -10.98
CA VAL A 17 23.61 -25.26 -11.17
C VAL A 17 25.08 -25.59 -10.88
N ASN A 18 25.36 -26.35 -9.82
CA ASN A 18 26.73 -26.76 -9.46
C ASN A 18 27.36 -27.79 -10.43
N LEU A 19 26.59 -28.72 -10.98
CA LEU A 19 27.05 -29.65 -12.02
C LEU A 19 27.32 -28.94 -13.36
N SER A 20 26.53 -27.93 -13.69
CA SER A 20 26.77 -27.09 -14.87
C SER A 20 28.01 -26.21 -14.74
N SER A 21 28.29 -25.71 -13.51
CA SER A 21 29.48 -24.89 -13.25
C SER A 21 30.77 -25.70 -13.23
N SER A 22 30.75 -26.96 -12.75
CA SER A 22 31.91 -27.85 -12.82
C SER A 22 32.25 -28.25 -14.25
N GLY A 23 31.23 -28.59 -15.07
CA GLY A 23 31.42 -28.90 -16.49
C GLY A 23 31.92 -27.69 -17.30
N ALA A 24 31.37 -26.50 -17.05
CA ALA A 24 31.85 -25.27 -17.67
C ALA A 24 33.31 -24.95 -17.29
N ARG A 25 33.73 -25.25 -16.06
CA ARG A 25 35.10 -25.04 -15.57
C ARG A 25 36.10 -26.02 -16.17
N GLU A 26 35.72 -27.29 -16.35
CA GLU A 26 36.54 -28.28 -17.05
C GLU A 26 36.71 -27.92 -18.54
N ILE A 27 35.64 -27.47 -19.19
CA ILE A 27 35.68 -26.98 -20.58
C ILE A 27 36.58 -25.74 -20.69
N ALA A 28 36.46 -24.78 -19.78
CA ALA A 28 37.33 -23.60 -19.75
C ALA A 28 38.81 -23.97 -19.58
N ASN A 29 39.14 -24.87 -18.64
CA ASN A 29 40.51 -25.35 -18.44
C ASN A 29 41.06 -26.11 -19.68
N GLN A 30 40.22 -26.86 -20.38
CA GLN A 30 40.61 -27.53 -21.64
C GLN A 30 40.87 -26.53 -22.76
N HIS A 31 40.09 -25.45 -22.86
CA HIS A 31 40.31 -24.38 -23.83
C HIS A 31 41.56 -23.55 -23.51
N GLU A 32 41.84 -23.28 -22.24
CA GLU A 32 43.09 -22.63 -21.79
C GLU A 32 44.32 -23.50 -22.06
N ALA A 33 44.22 -24.83 -21.89
CA ALA A 33 45.32 -25.76 -22.18
C ALA A 33 45.56 -26.01 -23.67
N ALA A 34 44.59 -25.70 -24.54
CA ALA A 34 44.63 -25.96 -25.98
C ALA A 34 45.18 -24.80 -26.82
N ASP A 35 45.59 -23.67 -26.21
CA ASP A 35 46.07 -22.45 -26.91
C ASP A 35 45.14 -22.02 -28.07
N MET A 36 43.84 -22.31 -27.96
CA MET A 36 42.83 -21.89 -28.94
C MET A 36 42.69 -20.36 -28.89
N PRO A 37 42.60 -19.67 -30.04
CA PRO A 37 42.70 -18.22 -30.06
C PRO A 37 41.51 -17.57 -29.37
N GLN A 38 41.81 -16.51 -28.62
CA GLN A 38 40.98 -15.41 -28.13
C GLN A 38 39.46 -15.66 -28.14
N LEU A 39 38.85 -15.66 -26.94
CA LEU A 39 37.42 -15.36 -26.79
C LEU A 39 37.06 -14.21 -27.74
N ASP A 40 36.06 -14.39 -28.62
CA ASP A 40 35.51 -13.35 -29.49
C ASP A 40 34.73 -12.31 -28.66
N PHE A 41 35.42 -11.72 -27.69
CA PHE A 41 34.88 -10.78 -26.75
C PHE A 41 35.08 -9.37 -27.30
N SER A 42 34.07 -8.88 -28.01
CA SER A 42 34.01 -7.49 -28.47
C SER A 42 33.16 -6.63 -27.54
N CYS A 43 33.67 -5.54 -26.99
CA CYS A 43 32.90 -4.65 -26.11
C CYS A 43 32.73 -3.26 -26.76
N ARG A 44 31.49 -2.82 -26.94
CA ARG A 44 31.13 -1.48 -27.43
C ARG A 44 30.76 -0.58 -26.27
N ILE A 45 31.50 0.51 -26.11
CA ILE A 45 31.38 1.43 -24.99
C ILE A 45 30.95 2.80 -25.49
N LEU A 46 29.78 3.28 -25.07
CA LEU A 46 29.33 4.65 -25.33
C LEU A 46 29.92 5.61 -24.30
N VAL A 47 30.56 6.68 -24.75
CA VAL A 47 31.18 7.67 -23.88
C VAL A 47 30.33 8.94 -23.87
N LEU A 48 29.76 9.30 -22.72
CA LEU A 48 28.93 10.50 -22.51
C LEU A 48 29.55 11.41 -21.45
N GLY A 49 29.24 12.71 -21.48
CA GLY A 49 29.69 13.66 -20.46
C GLY A 49 29.84 15.07 -21.02
N LYS A 50 30.11 16.05 -20.13
CA LYS A 50 30.30 17.44 -20.55
C LYS A 50 31.55 17.63 -21.43
N THR A 51 31.66 18.80 -22.04
CA THR A 51 32.90 19.21 -22.72
C THR A 51 34.02 19.44 -21.70
N GLY A 52 35.24 19.00 -22.01
CA GLY A 52 36.42 19.24 -21.16
C GLY A 52 36.57 18.32 -19.94
N VAL A 53 35.74 17.29 -19.80
CA VAL A 53 35.84 16.30 -18.69
C VAL A 53 36.81 15.15 -18.95
N GLY A 54 37.63 15.21 -20.00
CA GLY A 54 38.65 14.18 -20.24
C GLY A 54 38.21 12.90 -20.96
N LYS A 55 37.02 12.85 -21.59
CA LYS A 55 36.52 11.70 -22.38
C LYS A 55 37.58 11.10 -23.34
N SER A 56 38.01 11.90 -24.32
CA SER A 56 38.98 11.47 -25.34
C SER A 56 40.39 11.21 -24.77
N ALA A 57 40.78 11.92 -23.70
CA ALA A 57 42.05 11.69 -22.99
C ALA A 57 42.07 10.33 -22.26
N THR A 58 40.92 9.91 -21.71
CA THR A 58 40.76 8.59 -21.10
C THR A 58 40.80 7.49 -22.16
N ILE A 59 40.19 7.68 -23.33
CA ILE A 59 40.29 6.73 -24.45
C ILE A 59 41.76 6.52 -24.85
N ASN A 60 42.52 7.60 -25.02
CA ASN A 60 43.96 7.52 -25.30
C ASN A 60 44.74 6.79 -24.20
N SER A 61 44.42 7.08 -22.93
CA SER A 61 45.06 6.42 -21.78
C SER A 61 44.73 4.93 -21.67
N ILE A 62 43.54 4.50 -22.12
CA ILE A 62 43.13 3.09 -22.12
C ILE A 62 43.87 2.32 -23.22
N PHE A 63 44.04 2.92 -24.41
CA PHE A 63 44.80 2.31 -25.51
C PHE A 63 46.32 2.49 -25.39
N ASP A 64 46.77 3.38 -24.50
CA ASP A 64 48.18 3.81 -24.39
C ASP A 64 48.72 4.37 -25.72
N GLN A 65 47.85 5.02 -26.49
CA GLN A 65 48.09 5.53 -27.84
C GLN A 65 47.24 6.79 -28.08
N GLU A 66 47.77 7.75 -28.84
CA GLU A 66 47.00 8.94 -29.27
C GLU A 66 46.05 8.58 -30.41
N LYS A 67 44.85 8.08 -30.08
CA LYS A 67 43.82 7.70 -31.06
C LYS A 67 42.72 8.75 -31.25
N ALA A 68 42.49 9.58 -30.25
CA ALA A 68 41.54 10.68 -30.26
C ALA A 68 42.26 12.02 -30.11
N THR A 69 41.83 13.04 -30.86
CA THR A 69 42.36 14.40 -30.73
C THR A 69 41.93 15.01 -29.40
N THR A 70 42.87 15.55 -28.63
CA THR A 70 42.61 16.24 -27.36
C THR A 70 43.03 17.71 -27.46
N ASN A 71 42.24 18.62 -26.90
CA ASN A 71 42.55 20.05 -26.83
C ASN A 71 42.07 20.60 -25.49
N ALA A 72 42.91 21.40 -24.83
CA ALA A 72 42.63 21.99 -23.52
C ALA A 72 41.69 23.20 -23.57
N PHE A 73 41.64 23.91 -24.70
CA PHE A 73 40.97 25.22 -24.81
C PHE A 73 39.73 25.20 -25.72
N GLN A 74 39.65 24.26 -26.66
CA GLN A 74 38.53 24.16 -27.60
C GLN A 74 37.96 22.74 -27.64
N PRO A 75 36.64 22.57 -27.91
CA PRO A 75 36.07 21.25 -28.18
C PRO A 75 36.81 20.59 -29.35
N ALA A 76 37.44 19.45 -29.11
CA ALA A 76 38.18 18.71 -30.14
C ALA A 76 37.30 17.69 -30.90
N THR A 77 36.19 17.27 -30.29
CA THR A 77 35.28 16.25 -30.83
C THR A 77 33.94 16.88 -31.20
N ASP A 78 33.75 17.16 -32.49
CA ASP A 78 32.53 17.79 -33.02
C ASP A 78 31.53 16.81 -33.63
N CYS A 79 31.96 15.56 -33.88
CA CYS A 79 31.14 14.47 -34.42
C CYS A 79 31.34 13.18 -33.61
N ILE A 80 30.43 12.22 -33.79
CA ILE A 80 30.54 10.90 -33.17
C ILE A 80 31.63 10.11 -33.91
N GLN A 81 32.58 9.53 -33.17
CA GLN A 81 33.69 8.75 -33.72
C GLN A 81 33.74 7.36 -33.09
N GLU A 82 33.94 6.33 -33.90
CA GLU A 82 34.23 4.97 -33.42
C GLU A 82 35.73 4.75 -33.38
N ILE A 83 36.26 4.46 -32.19
CA ILE A 83 37.68 4.21 -31.96
C ILE A 83 37.84 2.76 -31.54
N VAL A 84 38.45 1.97 -32.42
CA VAL A 84 38.64 0.53 -32.24
C VAL A 84 40.08 0.23 -31.80
N GLY A 85 40.25 -0.74 -30.91
CA GLY A 85 41.55 -1.30 -30.60
C GLY A 85 41.49 -2.51 -29.69
N THR A 86 42.64 -3.15 -29.51
CA THR A 86 42.79 -4.32 -28.65
C THR A 86 43.58 -3.96 -27.40
N VAL A 87 43.06 -4.26 -26.22
CA VAL A 87 43.72 -4.05 -24.92
C VAL A 87 43.73 -5.37 -24.16
N ASN A 88 44.92 -5.87 -23.80
CA ASN A 88 45.09 -7.16 -23.10
C ASN A 88 44.36 -8.34 -23.79
N GLY A 89 44.33 -8.36 -25.13
CA GLY A 89 43.65 -9.37 -25.93
C GLY A 89 42.13 -9.16 -26.11
N LEU A 90 41.55 -8.09 -25.56
CA LEU A 90 40.13 -7.75 -25.67
C LEU A 90 39.89 -6.72 -26.76
N ASN A 91 38.92 -6.97 -27.64
CA ASN A 91 38.53 -6.02 -28.69
C ASN A 91 37.55 -4.99 -28.12
N ILE A 92 37.97 -3.73 -28.03
CA ILE A 92 37.18 -2.64 -27.47
C ILE A 92 36.91 -1.60 -28.55
N THR A 93 35.65 -1.19 -28.67
CA THR A 93 35.21 -0.10 -29.53
C THR A 93 34.60 1.00 -28.67
N PHE A 94 35.25 2.16 -28.61
CA PHE A 94 34.69 3.35 -27.98
C PHE A 94 33.90 4.15 -29.00
N ILE A 95 32.66 4.51 -28.66
CA ILE A 95 31.86 5.50 -29.37
C ILE A 95 32.11 6.83 -28.65
N ASP A 96 33.12 7.58 -29.10
CA ASP A 96 33.42 8.91 -28.57
C ASP A 96 32.36 9.90 -29.08
N THR A 97 31.84 10.73 -28.18
CA THR A 97 30.75 11.66 -28.48
C THR A 97 31.14 13.10 -28.19
N PRO A 98 30.57 14.07 -28.94
CA PRO A 98 30.73 15.48 -28.63
C PRO A 98 30.28 15.79 -27.21
N GLY A 99 31.05 16.62 -26.50
CA GLY A 99 30.75 16.98 -25.13
C GLY A 99 29.47 17.81 -24.99
N PHE A 100 28.75 17.61 -23.89
CA PHE A 100 27.60 18.45 -23.56
C PHE A 100 28.04 19.80 -23.01
N LEU A 101 27.31 20.85 -23.40
CA LEU A 101 27.51 22.19 -22.88
C LEU A 101 26.86 22.32 -21.48
N PRO A 102 27.37 23.22 -20.61
CA PRO A 102 26.76 23.50 -19.31
C PRO A 102 25.27 23.86 -19.43
N SER A 103 24.49 23.49 -18.42
CA SER A 103 23.05 23.73 -18.37
C SER A 103 22.72 25.22 -18.43
N SER A 104 22.16 25.67 -19.56
CA SER A 104 21.60 27.01 -19.74
C SER A 104 20.47 26.96 -20.77
N THR A 105 19.54 27.92 -20.72
CA THR A 105 18.39 27.99 -21.65
C THR A 105 18.80 27.93 -23.13
N ASN A 106 19.94 28.54 -23.48
CA ASN A 106 20.49 28.54 -24.83
C ASN A 106 21.16 27.21 -25.22
N ASN A 107 21.70 26.47 -24.24
CA ASN A 107 22.44 25.23 -24.47
C ASN A 107 21.54 24.00 -24.55
N VAL A 108 20.37 23.99 -23.91
CA VAL A 108 19.43 22.86 -23.92
C VAL A 108 19.10 22.40 -25.35
N LYS A 109 18.82 23.31 -26.27
CA LYS A 109 18.51 22.98 -27.68
C LYS A 109 19.71 22.34 -28.39
N ARG A 110 20.94 22.81 -28.12
CA ARG A 110 22.17 22.26 -28.69
C ARG A 110 22.46 20.87 -28.13
N ASN A 111 22.43 20.72 -26.80
CA ASN A 111 22.61 19.44 -26.13
C ASN A 111 21.59 18.41 -26.60
N LYS A 112 20.31 18.78 -26.72
CA LYS A 112 19.26 17.90 -27.25
C LYS A 112 19.55 17.45 -28.69
N ARG A 113 20.09 18.33 -29.54
CA ARG A 113 20.49 17.97 -30.91
C ARG A 113 21.64 16.94 -30.93
N ILE A 114 22.65 17.13 -30.07
CA ILE A 114 23.78 16.19 -29.90
C ILE A 114 23.26 14.84 -29.38
N MET A 115 22.44 14.85 -28.32
CA MET A 115 21.88 13.62 -27.76
C MET A 115 20.99 12.88 -28.77
N LEU A 116 20.25 13.59 -29.62
CA LEU A 116 19.46 12.97 -30.69
C LEU A 116 20.31 12.42 -31.85
N SER A 117 21.48 13.00 -32.16
CA SER A 117 22.41 12.36 -33.11
C SER A 117 23.01 11.10 -32.51
N VAL A 118 23.41 11.13 -31.24
CA VAL A 118 23.88 9.94 -30.52
C VAL A 118 22.80 8.87 -30.44
N LYS A 119 21.55 9.23 -30.09
CA LYS A 119 20.42 8.30 -30.06
C LYS A 119 20.17 7.61 -31.41
N ARG A 120 20.29 8.35 -32.51
CA ARG A 120 20.16 7.79 -33.87
C ARG A 120 21.31 6.84 -34.21
N PHE A 121 22.51 7.13 -33.73
CA PHE A 121 23.69 6.30 -33.92
C PHE A 121 23.55 4.97 -33.18
N ILE A 122 23.26 5.02 -31.87
CA ILE A 122 23.14 3.82 -31.03
C ILE A 122 21.97 2.92 -31.42
N ARG A 123 20.96 3.45 -32.13
CA ARG A 123 19.87 2.64 -32.69
C ARG A 123 20.34 1.70 -33.80
N LYS A 124 21.40 2.08 -34.53
CA LYS A 124 22.02 1.23 -35.56
C LYS A 124 23.07 0.30 -34.94
N SER A 125 23.85 0.83 -33.99
CA SER A 125 24.93 0.13 -33.32
C SER A 125 24.74 0.25 -31.80
N PRO A 126 24.01 -0.67 -31.15
CA PRO A 126 23.75 -0.57 -29.72
C PRO A 126 25.04 -0.73 -28.91
N PRO A 127 25.30 0.14 -27.91
CA PRO A 127 26.40 -0.04 -26.99
C PRO A 127 26.07 -1.11 -25.96
N ASP A 128 27.10 -1.84 -25.52
CA ASP A 128 26.99 -2.80 -24.42
C ASP A 128 27.01 -2.07 -23.06
N ILE A 129 27.80 -0.99 -22.99
CA ILE A 129 28.11 -0.24 -21.76
C ILE A 129 28.06 1.26 -22.05
N VAL A 130 27.65 2.03 -21.06
CA VAL A 130 27.70 3.50 -21.07
C VAL A 130 28.67 3.98 -20.00
N LEU A 131 29.60 4.86 -20.36
CA LEU A 131 30.44 5.57 -19.41
C LEU A 131 29.98 7.03 -19.35
N TYR A 132 29.54 7.48 -18.18
CA TYR A 132 29.19 8.88 -17.97
C TYR A 132 30.34 9.59 -17.24
N PHE A 133 30.97 10.53 -17.92
CA PHE A 133 32.15 11.25 -17.44
C PHE A 133 31.79 12.56 -16.74
N GLU A 134 32.39 12.77 -15.58
CA GLU A 134 32.42 14.02 -14.83
C GLU A 134 33.84 14.30 -14.33
N ARG A 135 34.10 15.54 -13.92
CA ARG A 135 35.35 15.94 -13.26
C ARG A 135 35.20 15.95 -11.75
N LEU A 136 36.05 15.20 -11.04
CA LEU A 136 36.01 15.13 -9.58
C LEU A 136 36.23 16.51 -8.95
N ASP A 137 37.20 17.27 -9.47
CA ASP A 137 37.62 18.58 -8.96
C ASP A 137 36.59 19.71 -9.18
N LEU A 138 35.52 19.46 -9.94
CA LEU A 138 34.42 20.42 -10.15
C LEU A 138 33.17 20.09 -9.34
N ILE A 139 33.13 18.95 -8.64
CA ILE A 139 31.99 18.55 -7.81
C ILE A 139 32.14 19.23 -6.44
N ASN A 140 31.37 20.30 -6.23
CA ASN A 140 31.32 21.07 -4.99
C ASN A 140 29.86 21.37 -4.58
N SER A 141 29.66 22.11 -3.48
CA SER A 141 28.33 22.47 -2.95
C SER A 141 27.43 23.27 -3.91
N GLY A 142 27.96 23.78 -5.04
CA GLY A 142 27.23 24.47 -6.10
C GLY A 142 27.00 23.64 -7.37
N TYR A 143 27.35 22.35 -7.37
CA TYR A 143 27.15 21.45 -8.50
C TYR A 143 25.65 21.35 -8.85
N SER A 144 25.28 21.67 -10.09
CA SER A 144 23.87 21.80 -10.52
C SER A 144 23.61 21.17 -11.90
N ASP A 145 24.04 19.93 -12.09
CA ASP A 145 23.85 19.22 -13.37
C ASP A 145 22.57 18.40 -13.47
N PHE A 146 21.69 18.51 -12.47
CA PHE A 146 20.36 17.92 -12.53
C PHE A 146 19.61 18.20 -13.86
N PRO A 147 19.59 19.44 -14.41
CA PRO A 147 18.90 19.70 -15.68
C PRO A 147 19.51 18.93 -16.87
N LEU A 148 20.82 18.71 -16.86
CA LEU A 148 21.51 17.95 -17.91
C LEU A 148 21.21 16.46 -17.80
N LEU A 149 21.30 15.89 -16.59
CA LEU A 149 20.99 14.49 -16.30
C LEU A 149 19.52 14.16 -16.58
N LYS A 150 18.62 15.10 -16.27
CA LYS A 150 17.21 15.03 -16.65
C LYS A 150 17.03 14.99 -18.17
N LEU A 151 17.72 15.88 -18.90
CA LEU A 151 17.65 15.90 -20.37
C LEU A 151 18.20 14.61 -20.99
N ILE A 152 19.28 14.03 -20.45
CA ILE A 152 19.82 12.72 -20.86
C ILE A 152 18.73 11.65 -20.69
N THR A 153 18.10 11.60 -19.52
CA THR A 153 17.04 10.64 -19.21
C THR A 153 15.82 10.82 -20.11
N GLU A 154 15.42 12.06 -20.41
CA GLU A 154 14.33 12.36 -21.35
C GLU A 154 14.63 11.93 -22.79
N VAL A 155 15.87 12.09 -23.25
CA VAL A 155 16.24 11.76 -24.64
C VAL A 155 16.50 10.28 -24.81
N PHE A 156 17.32 9.66 -23.97
CA PHE A 156 17.72 8.25 -24.10
C PHE A 156 16.75 7.28 -23.44
N GLY A 157 15.99 7.73 -22.44
CA GLY A 157 15.14 6.90 -21.58
C GLY A 157 15.90 6.44 -20.32
N ALA A 158 15.17 6.10 -19.26
CA ALA A 158 15.76 5.67 -17.98
C ALA A 158 16.64 4.41 -18.12
N ALA A 159 16.33 3.55 -19.09
CA ALA A 159 17.09 2.33 -19.35
C ALA A 159 18.57 2.57 -19.69
N ILE A 160 18.94 3.77 -20.15
CA ILE A 160 20.34 4.12 -20.42
C ILE A 160 21.21 3.96 -19.17
N TRP A 161 20.63 4.14 -17.97
CA TRP A 161 21.35 4.12 -16.71
C TRP A 161 21.64 2.71 -16.17
N PHE A 162 21.04 1.62 -16.69
CA PHE A 162 21.30 0.26 -16.18
C PHE A 162 22.74 -0.21 -16.40
N ASN A 163 23.28 0.06 -17.58
CA ASN A 163 24.65 -0.32 -17.94
C ASN A 163 25.59 0.90 -17.87
N THR A 164 25.24 1.90 -17.05
CA THR A 164 26.07 3.10 -16.89
C THR A 164 27.03 2.95 -15.72
N ILE A 165 28.31 3.18 -16.00
CA ILE A 165 29.36 3.38 -15.01
C ILE A 165 29.67 4.89 -14.93
N LEU A 166 29.68 5.43 -13.71
CA LEU A 166 30.07 6.82 -13.47
C LEU A 166 31.59 6.93 -13.44
N VAL A 167 32.17 7.76 -14.31
CA VAL A 167 33.62 7.93 -14.42
C VAL A 167 33.98 9.34 -14.00
N MET A 168 34.74 9.47 -12.91
CA MET A 168 35.22 10.75 -12.40
C MET A 168 36.68 10.93 -12.78
N THR A 169 37.00 11.96 -13.55
CA THR A 169 38.36 12.28 -13.97
C THR A 169 39.02 13.28 -13.02
N HIS A 170 40.32 13.53 -13.20
CA HIS A 170 41.10 14.41 -12.32
C HIS A 170 41.13 13.91 -10.87
N SER A 171 41.18 12.59 -10.71
CA SER A 171 41.09 11.94 -9.41
C SER A 171 42.34 12.08 -8.55
N SER A 172 43.44 12.63 -9.07
CA SER A 172 44.63 12.97 -8.28
C SER A 172 44.75 14.46 -7.96
N SER A 173 43.70 15.27 -8.24
CA SER A 173 43.67 16.69 -7.88
C SER A 173 43.68 16.91 -6.36
N SER A 174 44.17 18.09 -5.93
CA SER A 174 44.13 18.51 -4.53
C SER A 174 42.70 18.60 -4.02
N ILE A 175 42.40 17.88 -2.93
CA ILE A 175 41.08 17.88 -2.29
C ILE A 175 40.79 19.30 -1.77
N PRO A 176 39.59 19.86 -1.99
CA PRO A 176 39.23 21.15 -1.43
C PRO A 176 39.30 21.13 0.11
N GLU A 177 39.85 22.20 0.70
CA GLU A 177 39.79 22.39 2.15
C GLU A 177 38.31 22.53 2.58
N GLY A 178 37.89 21.80 3.62
CA GLY A 178 36.55 21.93 4.14
C GLY A 178 36.30 23.36 4.67
N PRO A 179 35.03 23.77 4.92
CA PRO A 179 34.71 25.09 5.47
C PRO A 179 35.41 25.39 6.81
N ASN A 180 35.92 24.35 7.49
CA ASN A 180 36.64 24.44 8.76
C ASN A 180 38.18 24.44 8.59
N GLY A 181 38.71 24.50 7.35
CA GLY A 181 40.16 24.46 7.07
C GLY A 181 40.84 23.11 7.26
N TYR A 182 40.10 22.05 7.59
CA TYR A 182 40.62 20.69 7.70
C TYR A 182 40.52 19.95 6.35
N THR A 183 41.54 19.15 6.05
CA THR A 183 41.57 18.30 4.85
C THR A 183 40.56 17.16 4.99
N VAL A 184 39.69 17.01 3.98
CA VAL A 184 38.75 15.89 3.91
C VAL A 184 39.51 14.64 3.46
N ASN A 185 39.23 13.49 4.08
CA ASN A 185 39.79 12.22 3.62
C ASN A 185 39.37 11.95 2.16
N TYR A 186 40.28 11.44 1.34
CA TYR A 186 40.06 11.18 -0.08
C TYR A 186 38.84 10.28 -0.32
N ASP A 187 38.71 9.20 0.45
CA ASP A 187 37.60 8.25 0.31
C ASP A 187 36.26 8.87 0.71
N SER A 188 36.25 9.76 1.70
CA SER A 188 35.06 10.49 2.11
C SER A 188 34.61 11.47 1.03
N TYR A 189 35.55 12.19 0.41
CA TYR A 189 35.25 13.16 -0.65
C TYR A 189 34.72 12.47 -1.93
N THR A 190 35.37 11.38 -2.34
CA THR A 190 34.94 10.58 -3.51
C THR A 190 33.57 9.94 -3.30
N SER A 191 33.29 9.43 -2.10
CA SER A 191 31.97 8.91 -1.72
C SER A 191 30.90 9.99 -1.75
N GLN A 192 31.20 11.19 -1.23
CA GLN A 192 30.26 12.32 -1.26
C GLN A 192 29.93 12.73 -2.70
N CYS A 193 30.92 12.83 -3.58
CA CYS A 193 30.73 13.18 -4.98
C CYS A 193 29.89 12.12 -5.71
N THR A 194 30.14 10.85 -5.43
CA THR A 194 29.39 9.72 -5.99
C THR A 194 27.93 9.77 -5.58
N ASN A 195 27.67 9.91 -4.27
CA ASN A 195 26.31 9.99 -3.74
C ASN A 195 25.54 11.18 -4.31
N LEU A 196 26.20 12.32 -4.50
CA LEU A 196 25.58 13.53 -5.06
C LEU A 196 25.15 13.33 -6.52
N ILE A 197 25.99 12.73 -7.37
CA ILE A 197 25.62 12.41 -8.76
C ILE A 197 24.51 11.35 -8.80
N GLN A 198 24.61 10.30 -7.97
CA GLN A 198 23.58 9.27 -7.86
C GLN A 198 22.23 9.85 -7.44
N GLN A 199 22.20 10.76 -6.46
CA GLN A 199 20.98 11.46 -6.05
C GLN A 199 20.33 12.22 -7.22
N TYR A 200 21.12 12.91 -8.06
CA TYR A 200 20.56 13.57 -9.24
C TYR A 200 20.06 12.62 -10.31
N ILE A 201 20.70 11.46 -10.47
CA ILE A 201 20.20 10.38 -11.35
C ILE A 201 18.88 9.83 -10.79
N HIS A 202 18.79 9.56 -9.49
CA HIS A 202 17.55 9.12 -8.84
C HIS A 202 16.42 10.14 -9.00
N GLN A 203 16.72 11.43 -8.84
CA GLN A 203 15.74 12.49 -9.08
C GLN A 203 15.32 12.59 -10.55
N ALA A 204 16.24 12.33 -11.49
CA ALA A 204 15.94 12.35 -12.93
C ALA A 204 15.08 11.15 -13.36
N ILE A 205 15.29 9.98 -12.77
CA ILE A 205 14.55 8.74 -13.04
C ILE A 205 13.24 8.69 -12.23
N LEU A 206 13.17 9.36 -11.08
CA LEU A 206 12.15 9.20 -10.04
C LEU A 206 12.14 7.79 -9.41
N ASP A 207 13.32 7.19 -9.29
CA ASP A 207 13.52 5.86 -8.71
C ASP A 207 14.87 5.79 -7.98
N SER A 208 14.87 5.26 -6.76
CA SER A 208 16.06 5.12 -5.90
C SER A 208 16.68 3.73 -5.91
N ARG A 209 16.11 2.76 -6.65
CA ARG A 209 16.58 1.36 -6.66
C ARG A 209 17.86 1.13 -7.46
N LEU A 210 18.22 2.06 -8.34
CA LEU A 210 19.37 1.92 -9.22
C LEU A 210 20.63 2.45 -8.54
N GLU A 211 21.65 1.61 -8.38
CA GLU A 211 22.97 2.04 -7.93
C GLU A 211 23.98 1.90 -9.08
N ASN A 212 24.44 3.05 -9.59
CA ASN A 212 25.47 3.07 -10.63
C ASN A 212 26.86 2.95 -10.01
N PRO A 213 27.70 1.99 -10.46
CA PRO A 213 29.08 1.90 -9.99
C PRO A 213 29.88 3.15 -10.40
N ALA A 214 30.75 3.60 -9.50
CA ALA A 214 31.65 4.73 -9.74
C ALA A 214 33.11 4.28 -9.89
N LEU A 215 33.83 4.95 -10.80
CA LEU A 215 35.22 4.70 -11.11
C LEU A 215 35.97 6.04 -11.19
N PHE A 216 37.18 6.07 -10.63
CA PHE A 216 38.05 7.24 -10.58
C PHE A 216 39.18 7.08 -11.60
N VAL A 217 39.52 8.15 -12.33
CA VAL A 217 40.45 8.12 -13.46
C VAL A 217 41.41 9.30 -13.40
N GLU A 218 42.70 9.02 -13.57
CA GLU A 218 43.72 10.06 -13.72
C GLU A 218 44.48 9.92 -15.06
N ASN A 219 44.29 10.91 -15.92
CA ASN A 219 44.88 10.94 -17.25
C ASN A 219 46.23 11.68 -17.27
N HIS A 220 46.52 12.51 -16.27
CA HIS A 220 47.71 13.36 -16.26
C HIS A 220 49.00 12.55 -16.43
N PRO A 221 49.98 13.01 -17.25
CA PRO A 221 51.23 12.28 -17.48
C PRO A 221 52.09 12.14 -16.21
N GLN A 222 51.97 13.08 -15.26
CA GLN A 222 52.66 13.04 -13.96
C GLN A 222 51.93 12.21 -12.90
N CYS A 223 50.90 11.43 -13.26
CA CYS A 223 50.23 10.51 -12.34
C CYS A 223 51.26 9.52 -11.75
N PRO A 224 51.29 9.30 -10.42
CA PRO A 224 52.18 8.33 -9.79
C PRO A 224 52.05 6.95 -10.43
N ARG A 225 53.17 6.23 -10.55
CA ARG A 225 53.20 4.88 -11.12
C ARG A 225 53.76 3.87 -10.14
N ASN A 226 53.28 2.62 -10.23
CA ASN A 226 53.85 1.52 -9.45
C ASN A 226 55.18 1.05 -10.07
N ILE A 227 55.81 0.07 -9.44
CA ILE A 227 57.06 -0.55 -9.90
C ILE A 227 56.89 -1.20 -11.29
N LEU A 228 55.67 -1.58 -11.66
CA LEU A 228 55.31 -2.15 -12.96
C LEU A 228 54.96 -1.07 -14.01
N GLY A 229 55.05 0.23 -13.68
CA GLY A 229 54.78 1.34 -14.58
C GLY A 229 53.28 1.71 -14.73
N GLU A 230 52.39 1.11 -13.95
CA GLU A 230 50.94 1.35 -13.98
C GLU A 230 50.56 2.58 -13.16
N LYS A 231 49.62 3.38 -13.66
CA LYS A 231 49.12 4.60 -12.98
C LYS A 231 48.33 4.25 -11.71
N ILE A 232 48.69 4.86 -10.59
CA ILE A 232 48.07 4.67 -9.28
C ILE A 232 47.34 5.95 -8.82
N LEU A 233 46.14 5.77 -8.26
CA LEU A 233 45.37 6.81 -7.60
C LEU A 233 45.83 7.05 -6.15
N PRO A 234 45.43 8.17 -5.50
CA PRO A 234 45.81 8.46 -4.10
C PRO A 234 45.45 7.38 -3.08
N ASN A 235 44.41 6.58 -3.35
CA ASN A 235 43.99 5.45 -2.52
C ASN A 235 44.72 4.12 -2.82
N GLY A 236 45.75 4.14 -3.69
CA GLY A 236 46.53 2.97 -4.06
C GLY A 236 45.95 2.12 -5.19
N GLN A 237 44.79 2.50 -5.77
CA GLN A 237 44.13 1.71 -6.80
C GLN A 237 44.72 1.93 -8.21
N ILE A 238 44.77 0.85 -9.00
CA ILE A 238 45.17 0.85 -10.42
C ILE A 238 43.91 1.00 -11.28
N TRP A 239 43.59 2.23 -11.65
CA TRP A 239 42.30 2.54 -12.26
C TRP A 239 42.07 1.90 -13.64
N ARG A 240 43.13 1.72 -14.45
CA ARG A 240 43.01 1.18 -15.81
C ARG A 240 42.51 -0.27 -15.79
N SER A 241 43.09 -1.10 -14.92
CA SER A 241 42.70 -2.50 -14.73
C SER A 241 41.30 -2.61 -14.14
N GLN A 242 40.96 -1.73 -13.18
CA GLN A 242 39.63 -1.66 -12.61
C GLN A 242 38.57 -1.26 -13.66
N LEU A 243 38.84 -0.26 -14.51
CA LEU A 243 37.94 0.14 -15.59
C LEU A 243 37.61 -1.04 -16.51
N LEU A 244 38.65 -1.76 -16.95
CA LEU A 244 38.49 -2.91 -17.83
C LEU A 244 37.70 -4.03 -17.15
N LEU A 245 37.97 -4.31 -15.87
CA LEU A 245 37.22 -5.30 -15.09
C LEU A 245 35.73 -4.94 -15.00
N PHE A 246 35.41 -3.69 -14.64
CA PHE A 246 34.01 -3.23 -14.58
C PHE A 246 33.32 -3.35 -15.94
N CYS A 247 34.03 -3.01 -17.02
CA CYS A 247 33.48 -3.15 -18.36
C CYS A 247 33.16 -4.62 -18.69
N ILE A 248 34.12 -5.53 -18.46
CA ILE A 248 33.93 -6.95 -18.72
C ILE A 248 32.77 -7.50 -17.89
N CYS A 249 32.73 -7.24 -16.58
CA CYS A 249 31.65 -7.69 -15.71
C CYS A 249 30.28 -7.18 -16.16
N THR A 250 30.19 -5.91 -16.55
CA THR A 250 28.92 -5.30 -16.99
C THR A 250 28.45 -5.92 -18.31
N LYS A 251 29.37 -6.13 -19.26
CA LYS A 251 29.04 -6.78 -20.52
C LYS A 251 28.60 -8.23 -20.30
N VAL A 252 29.34 -9.02 -19.52
CA VAL A 252 28.97 -10.42 -19.23
C VAL A 252 27.59 -10.48 -18.56
N LEU A 253 27.31 -9.59 -17.61
CA LEU A 253 26.01 -9.51 -16.96
C LEU A 253 24.89 -9.12 -17.96
N GLY A 254 25.18 -8.18 -18.88
CA GLY A 254 24.30 -7.80 -19.97
C GLY A 254 23.98 -8.95 -20.92
N ASP A 255 25.00 -9.71 -21.34
CA ASP A 255 24.89 -10.87 -22.21
C ASP A 255 24.05 -11.97 -21.53
N VAL A 256 24.33 -12.29 -20.26
CA VAL A 256 23.55 -13.25 -19.46
C VAL A 256 22.09 -12.80 -19.33
N ASN A 257 21.84 -11.52 -19.05
CA ASN A 257 20.48 -10.98 -18.97
C ASN A 257 19.73 -11.08 -20.31
N SER A 258 20.42 -10.91 -21.43
CA SER A 258 19.83 -11.07 -22.76
C SER A 258 19.49 -12.54 -23.07
N LEU A 259 20.38 -13.47 -22.72
CA LEU A 259 20.19 -14.92 -22.92
C LEU A 259 19.04 -15.47 -22.06
N LEU A 260 18.96 -15.01 -20.81
CA LEU A 260 17.93 -15.41 -19.84
C LEU A 260 16.62 -14.64 -20.00
N LYS A 261 16.53 -13.70 -20.96
CA LYS A 261 15.33 -12.91 -21.28
C LYS A 261 14.73 -12.14 -20.08
N PHE A 262 15.55 -11.73 -19.12
CA PHE A 262 15.10 -10.90 -17.99
C PHE A 262 14.74 -9.46 -18.39
N GLN A 263 15.02 -9.06 -19.64
CA GLN A 263 14.85 -7.69 -20.16
C GLN A 263 13.42 -7.13 -20.09
N ASN A 264 12.41 -7.96 -19.82
CA ASN A 264 11.02 -7.50 -19.62
C ASN A 264 10.66 -7.23 -18.15
N GLY A 265 11.61 -7.35 -17.20
CA GLY A 265 11.32 -7.30 -15.76
C GLY A 265 11.64 -5.99 -15.03
N VAL A 266 12.51 -5.14 -15.57
CA VAL A 266 13.00 -3.96 -14.82
C VAL A 266 12.62 -2.65 -15.54
N GLU A 267 11.41 -2.18 -15.24
CA GLU A 267 10.96 -0.83 -15.61
C GLU A 267 11.49 0.17 -14.56
N LEU A 268 12.42 1.05 -14.96
CA LEU A 268 12.83 2.24 -14.22
C LEU A 268 12.11 3.47 -14.76
N GLY A 269 11.66 4.32 -13.84
CA GLY A 269 10.78 5.46 -14.07
C GLY A 269 9.89 5.62 -12.84
N PRO A 270 9.08 6.68 -12.72
CA PRO A 270 8.00 6.67 -11.75
C PRO A 270 7.20 5.41 -12.07
N THR A 271 7.23 4.43 -11.16
CA THR A 271 6.24 3.38 -11.24
C THR A 271 4.94 4.15 -11.14
N ASN A 272 4.17 4.23 -12.24
CA ASN A 272 2.73 4.43 -12.18
C ASN A 272 2.09 3.19 -11.52
N SER A 273 2.73 2.66 -10.47
CA SER A 273 2.13 1.93 -9.38
C SER A 273 1.66 2.96 -8.37
N ALA A 274 0.78 3.88 -8.77
CA ALA A 274 -0.41 3.99 -7.96
C ALA A 274 -0.92 2.55 -7.91
N ARG A 275 -0.64 1.85 -6.78
CA ARG A 275 -0.79 0.38 -6.66
C ARG A 275 -2.10 0.04 -7.33
N VAL A 276 -2.04 -0.57 -8.52
CA VAL A 276 -3.26 -0.90 -9.24
C VAL A 276 -4.02 -1.77 -8.26
N PRO A 277 -5.23 -1.37 -7.83
CA PRO A 277 -5.95 -2.16 -6.84
C PRO A 277 -6.07 -3.56 -7.42
N SER A 278 -5.56 -4.54 -6.68
CA SER A 278 -5.51 -5.90 -7.21
C SER A 278 -6.94 -6.36 -7.46
N LEU A 279 -7.19 -7.06 -8.56
CA LEU A 279 -8.50 -7.63 -8.86
C LEU A 279 -9.09 -8.42 -7.67
N PRO A 280 -8.30 -9.20 -6.90
CA PRO A 280 -8.76 -9.80 -5.65
C PRO A 280 -9.21 -8.79 -4.57
N HIS A 281 -8.56 -7.63 -4.46
CA HIS A 281 -8.94 -6.59 -3.51
C HIS A 281 -10.26 -5.91 -3.91
N LEU A 282 -10.42 -5.57 -5.19
CA LEU A 282 -11.67 -5.01 -5.70
C LEU A 282 -12.83 -6.02 -5.57
N LEU A 283 -12.58 -7.29 -5.89
CA LEU A 283 -13.55 -8.37 -5.71
C LEU A 283 -13.89 -8.57 -4.22
N SER A 284 -12.90 -8.52 -3.33
CA SER A 284 -13.15 -8.60 -1.89
C SER A 284 -13.98 -7.41 -1.39
N SER A 285 -13.77 -6.21 -1.92
CA SER A 285 -14.59 -5.03 -1.60
C SER A 285 -16.04 -5.21 -2.08
N LEU A 286 -16.23 -5.75 -3.29
CA LEU A 286 -17.56 -6.07 -3.83
C LEU A 286 -18.28 -7.17 -3.03
N LEU A 287 -17.54 -8.16 -2.55
CA LEU A 287 -18.09 -9.28 -1.77
C LEU A 287 -18.42 -8.89 -0.32
N ARG A 288 -17.87 -7.80 0.22
CA ARG A 288 -18.25 -7.32 1.56
C ARG A 288 -19.72 -6.93 1.60
N HIS A 289 -20.41 -7.37 2.65
CA HIS A 289 -21.79 -6.97 2.90
C HIS A 289 -21.81 -5.50 3.34
N ARG A 290 -22.23 -4.59 2.45
CA ARG A 290 -22.51 -3.20 2.82
C ARG A 290 -24.00 -3.05 3.10
N SER A 291 -24.36 -2.99 4.37
CA SER A 291 -25.63 -2.42 4.78
C SER A 291 -25.44 -0.91 4.84
N VAL A 292 -26.28 -0.17 4.11
CA VAL A 292 -26.40 1.29 4.32
C VAL A 292 -26.82 1.46 5.79
N SER A 293 -25.94 2.03 6.60
CA SER A 293 -26.07 1.99 8.06
C SER A 293 -27.26 2.80 8.57
N ASN A 294 -27.96 2.18 9.53
CA ASN A 294 -28.65 2.73 10.70
C ASN A 294 -29.89 3.62 10.55
N GLN A 295 -30.42 3.87 9.36
CA GLN A 295 -31.76 4.48 9.21
C GLN A 295 -32.70 3.76 8.25
N SER A 296 -32.18 2.89 7.38
CA SER A 296 -33.02 1.99 6.60
C SER A 296 -33.51 0.87 7.51
N GLY A 297 -34.82 0.71 7.68
CA GLY A 297 -35.46 -0.38 8.44
C GLY A 297 -35.21 -1.80 7.91
N ILE A 298 -34.03 -2.09 7.38
CA ILE A 298 -33.61 -3.37 6.80
C ILE A 298 -33.06 -4.31 7.89
N ASP A 299 -32.37 -3.78 8.91
CA ASP A 299 -32.12 -4.58 10.14
C ASP A 299 -33.40 -4.78 10.95
N ASP A 300 -34.32 -3.80 10.91
CA ASP A 300 -35.68 -3.92 11.48
C ASP A 300 -36.49 -5.07 10.82
N GLU A 301 -36.20 -5.45 9.56
CA GLU A 301 -36.86 -6.57 8.86
C GLU A 301 -36.32 -7.95 9.25
N ILE A 302 -35.03 -8.05 9.60
CA ILE A 302 -34.48 -9.27 10.21
C ILE A 302 -35.07 -9.42 11.63
N GLU A 303 -35.22 -8.31 12.35
CA GLU A 303 -35.92 -8.27 13.64
C GLU A 303 -37.41 -8.63 13.51
N GLU A 304 -38.10 -8.24 12.44
CA GLU A 304 -39.48 -8.65 12.13
C GLU A 304 -39.61 -10.18 12.07
N ILE A 305 -38.69 -10.86 11.38
CA ILE A 305 -38.70 -12.33 11.27
C ILE A 305 -38.44 -12.98 12.64
N LEU A 306 -37.48 -12.43 13.41
CA LEU A 306 -37.17 -12.91 14.77
C LEU A 306 -38.35 -12.78 15.74
N LEU A 307 -39.17 -11.74 15.58
CA LEU A 307 -40.29 -11.41 16.46
C LEU A 307 -41.62 -12.04 16.01
N SER A 308 -41.72 -12.53 14.77
CA SER A 308 -42.98 -13.00 14.18
C SER A 308 -43.50 -14.36 14.68
N ASP A 309 -42.66 -15.16 15.34
CA ASP A 309 -43.07 -16.49 15.84
C ASP A 309 -43.59 -16.44 17.28
N LYS A 310 -44.93 -16.40 17.35
CA LYS A 310 -45.91 -16.78 18.40
C LYS A 310 -46.09 -15.96 19.68
N GLU A 311 -47.38 -15.85 20.02
CA GLU A 311 -48.02 -15.35 21.24
C GLU A 311 -47.61 -16.13 22.51
N GLU A 312 -46.34 -16.08 22.90
CA GLU A 312 -46.01 -16.37 24.30
C GLU A 312 -46.33 -15.12 25.11
N GLY A 313 -47.34 -15.21 25.98
CA GLY A 313 -47.76 -14.10 26.84
C GLY A 313 -46.57 -13.51 27.60
N ASP A 314 -46.57 -12.18 27.75
CA ASP A 314 -45.41 -11.42 28.25
C ASP A 314 -44.96 -11.94 29.62
N GLU A 315 -43.95 -12.80 29.61
CA GLU A 315 -43.40 -13.50 30.79
C GLU A 315 -42.96 -12.52 31.88
N TYR A 316 -42.59 -11.30 31.49
CA TYR A 316 -42.27 -10.19 32.40
C TYR A 316 -43.45 -9.81 33.31
N ASP A 317 -44.68 -9.78 32.78
CA ASP A 317 -45.86 -9.34 33.53
C ASP A 317 -46.35 -10.40 34.53
N GLN A 318 -45.84 -11.63 34.40
CA GLN A 318 -46.11 -12.73 35.33
C GLN A 318 -45.12 -12.77 36.51
N LEU A 319 -44.08 -11.92 36.52
CA LEU A 319 -43.09 -11.89 37.58
C LEU A 319 -43.57 -11.06 38.79
N PRO A 320 -43.31 -11.51 40.03
CA PRO A 320 -43.62 -10.74 41.23
C PRO A 320 -42.74 -9.48 41.31
N SER A 321 -43.21 -8.43 42.00
CA SER A 321 -42.43 -7.20 42.17
C SER A 321 -41.10 -7.45 42.91
N ILE A 322 -39.99 -6.95 42.35
CA ILE A 322 -38.68 -7.05 43.01
C ILE A 322 -38.49 -5.92 44.02
N ARG A 323 -37.97 -6.26 45.19
CA ARG A 323 -37.51 -5.26 46.16
C ARG A 323 -36.06 -4.92 45.87
N ILE A 324 -35.82 -3.72 45.36
CA ILE A 324 -34.46 -3.23 45.12
C ILE A 324 -33.76 -2.99 46.47
N LEU A 325 -32.68 -3.72 46.72
CA LEU A 325 -31.87 -3.61 47.93
C LEU A 325 -31.04 -2.32 47.92
N THR A 326 -30.93 -1.65 49.07
CA THR A 326 -29.98 -0.54 49.23
C THR A 326 -28.54 -1.06 49.31
N LYS A 327 -27.54 -0.21 48.98
CA LYS A 327 -26.11 -0.59 49.01
C LYS A 327 -25.70 -1.27 50.33
N SER A 328 -26.18 -0.76 51.46
CA SER A 328 -25.90 -1.29 52.79
C SER A 328 -26.61 -2.62 53.11
N GLN A 329 -27.74 -2.91 52.45
CA GLN A 329 -28.42 -4.20 52.54
C GLN A 329 -27.76 -5.24 51.64
N PHE A 330 -27.34 -4.84 50.44
CA PHE A 330 -26.62 -5.68 49.50
C PHE A 330 -25.27 -6.13 50.08
N GLU A 331 -24.52 -5.23 50.72
CA GLU A 331 -23.21 -5.57 51.32
C GLU A 331 -23.30 -6.65 52.41
N LYS A 332 -24.42 -6.72 53.15
CA LYS A 332 -24.68 -7.70 54.23
C LYS A 332 -24.98 -9.11 53.72
N LEU A 333 -25.22 -9.29 52.43
CA LEU A 333 -25.48 -10.59 51.83
C LEU A 333 -24.21 -11.44 51.71
N SER A 334 -24.37 -12.76 51.78
CA SER A 334 -23.32 -13.72 51.41
C SER A 334 -23.00 -13.64 49.91
N LYS A 335 -21.83 -14.15 49.49
CA LYS A 335 -21.42 -14.09 48.08
C LYS A 335 -22.41 -14.76 47.13
N SER A 336 -22.92 -15.94 47.47
CA SER A 336 -23.92 -16.64 46.66
C SER A 336 -25.24 -15.86 46.58
N GLN A 337 -25.72 -15.31 47.69
CA GLN A 337 -26.94 -14.49 47.70
C GLN A 337 -26.80 -13.19 46.89
N LYS A 338 -25.58 -12.64 46.81
CA LYS A 338 -25.30 -11.51 45.93
C LYS A 338 -25.38 -11.92 44.47
N GLU A 339 -24.80 -13.06 44.10
CA GLU A 339 -24.86 -13.61 42.74
C GLU A 339 -26.32 -13.89 42.34
N ASP A 340 -27.07 -14.64 43.15
CA ASP A 340 -28.47 -14.97 42.88
C ASP A 340 -29.36 -13.71 42.69
N TYR A 341 -29.19 -12.69 43.54
CA TYR A 341 -29.94 -11.43 43.43
C TYR A 341 -29.58 -10.63 42.17
N LEU A 342 -28.30 -10.64 41.78
CA LEU A 342 -27.85 -9.96 40.57
C LEU A 342 -28.29 -10.69 39.30
N ASP A 343 -28.29 -12.02 39.32
CA ASP A 343 -28.78 -12.87 38.23
C ASP A 343 -30.29 -12.68 38.03
N GLU A 344 -31.07 -12.59 39.12
CA GLU A 344 -32.50 -12.28 39.04
C GLU A 344 -32.76 -10.88 38.45
N LEU A 345 -31.98 -9.87 38.87
CA LEU A 345 -32.07 -8.52 38.28
C LEU A 345 -31.74 -8.53 36.79
N GLU A 346 -30.71 -9.26 36.37
CA GLU A 346 -30.30 -9.34 34.96
C GLU A 346 -31.33 -10.10 34.11
N TYR A 347 -31.94 -11.16 34.65
CA TYR A 347 -33.05 -11.87 34.01
C TYR A 347 -34.23 -10.93 33.76
N ARG A 348 -34.62 -10.15 34.78
CA ARG A 348 -35.70 -9.16 34.69
C ARG A 348 -35.36 -8.04 33.71
N GLU A 349 -34.12 -7.54 33.71
CA GLU A 349 -33.65 -6.54 32.74
C GLU A 349 -33.74 -7.07 31.31
N THR A 350 -33.30 -8.31 31.07
CA THR A 350 -33.34 -8.95 29.74
C THR A 350 -34.79 -9.08 29.25
N LEU A 351 -35.71 -9.54 30.11
CA LEU A 351 -37.14 -9.64 29.78
C LEU A 351 -37.80 -8.28 29.58
N TYR A 352 -37.44 -7.28 30.38
CA TYR A 352 -37.93 -5.91 30.22
C TYR A 352 -37.50 -5.32 28.87
N LEU A 353 -36.22 -5.48 28.49
CA LEU A 353 -35.71 -5.03 27.19
C LEU A 353 -36.39 -5.79 26.04
N LYS A 354 -36.67 -7.09 26.18
CA LYS A 354 -37.47 -7.86 25.20
C LYS A 354 -38.86 -7.25 25.03
N LYS A 355 -39.51 -6.87 26.11
CA LYS A 355 -40.82 -6.22 26.07
C LYS A 355 -40.76 -4.84 25.39
N GLN A 356 -39.79 -4.00 25.77
CA GLN A 356 -39.62 -2.68 25.18
C GLN A 356 -39.38 -2.75 23.67
N MET A 357 -38.47 -3.63 23.22
CA MET A 357 -38.21 -3.86 21.79
C MET A 357 -39.46 -4.33 21.04
N LYS A 358 -40.23 -5.28 21.61
CA LYS A 358 -41.51 -5.74 21.04
C LYS A 358 -42.53 -4.61 20.90
N GLU A 359 -42.66 -3.73 21.90
CA GLU A 359 -43.58 -2.60 21.87
C GLU A 359 -43.16 -1.53 20.85
N GLU A 360 -41.87 -1.19 20.79
CA GLU A 360 -41.34 -0.27 19.78
C GLU A 360 -41.58 -0.81 18.37
N TYR A 361 -41.35 -2.11 18.16
CA TYR A 361 -41.65 -2.77 16.89
C TYR A 361 -43.15 -2.70 16.55
N ARG A 362 -44.04 -2.95 17.53
CA ARG A 362 -45.50 -2.85 17.34
C ARG A 362 -45.93 -1.44 16.93
N ARG A 363 -45.39 -0.41 17.60
CA ARG A 363 -45.63 1.00 17.26
C ARG A 363 -45.14 1.36 15.85
N ARG A 364 -43.95 0.88 15.45
CA ARG A 364 -43.42 1.10 14.08
C ARG A 364 -44.30 0.43 13.03
N LYS A 365 -44.73 -0.81 13.27
CA LYS A 365 -45.63 -1.56 12.38
C LYS A 365 -46.99 -0.90 12.22
N GLU A 366 -47.59 -0.43 13.32
CA GLU A 366 -48.84 0.33 13.29
C GLU A 366 -48.69 1.62 12.49
N LYS A 367 -47.56 2.33 12.63
CA LYS A 367 -47.25 3.53 11.83
C LYS A 367 -47.16 3.22 10.33
N LEU A 368 -46.50 2.12 9.95
CA LEU A 368 -46.41 1.66 8.56
C LEU A 368 -47.80 1.30 7.98
N LEU A 369 -48.65 0.60 8.76
CA LEU A 369 -50.02 0.24 8.36
C LEU A 369 -50.94 1.47 8.25
N LEU A 370 -50.80 2.45 9.14
CA LEU A 370 -51.53 3.72 9.10
C LEU A 370 -51.13 4.56 7.87
N GLU A 371 -49.86 4.51 7.46
CA GLU A 371 -49.38 5.14 6.24
C GLU A 371 -49.85 4.44 4.96
N GLU A 372 -50.10 3.13 4.99
CA GLU A 372 -50.74 2.38 3.90
C GLU A 372 -52.25 2.69 3.82
N GLN A 373 -52.93 2.90 4.96
CA GLN A 373 -54.34 3.29 4.99
C GLN A 373 -54.58 4.74 4.54
N LYS A 374 -53.61 5.65 4.72
CA LYS A 374 -53.67 7.01 4.16
C LYS A 374 -53.60 7.07 2.62
N PHE A 375 -53.38 5.95 1.92
CA PHE A 375 -53.50 5.89 0.46
C PHE A 375 -54.96 5.85 -0.04
N SER A 376 -55.96 5.63 0.83
CA SER A 376 -57.37 5.60 0.42
C SER A 376 -58.17 6.87 0.72
N ASP A 377 -57.68 7.78 1.58
CA ASP A 377 -58.35 9.05 1.88
C ASP A 377 -57.38 10.21 1.70
N ILE A 378 -57.49 10.88 0.55
CA ILE A 378 -56.94 12.22 0.36
C ILE A 378 -57.92 13.19 1.02
N ASP A 379 -57.63 13.62 2.24
CA ASP A 379 -57.75 15.04 2.61
C ASP A 379 -57.11 15.35 3.98
N ASN A 380 -56.37 16.46 3.98
CA ASN A 380 -55.81 17.29 5.06
C ASN A 380 -55.92 16.85 6.54
N SER A 381 -54.77 16.82 7.22
CA SER A 381 -54.58 17.59 8.46
C SER A 381 -53.09 17.80 8.76
N ASP A 382 -52.72 19.06 9.00
CA ASP A 382 -51.48 19.47 9.67
C ASP A 382 -51.39 18.78 11.03
N ASP A 383 -50.42 17.90 11.22
CA ASP A 383 -49.94 17.52 12.54
C ASP A 383 -48.45 17.83 12.63
N GLN A 384 -48.16 18.93 13.34
CA GLN A 384 -46.83 19.27 13.81
C GLN A 384 -46.38 18.21 14.84
N GLN A 385 -45.69 17.17 14.40
CA GLN A 385 -44.82 16.39 15.28
C GLN A 385 -43.51 17.15 15.44
N GLY A 386 -43.26 17.62 16.67
CA GLY A 386 -41.99 18.24 17.05
C GLY A 386 -40.81 17.31 16.73
N PRO A 387 -39.62 17.87 16.43
CA PRO A 387 -38.45 17.08 16.05
C PRO A 387 -38.10 16.06 17.15
N PRO A 388 -37.63 14.86 16.79
CA PRO A 388 -37.18 13.87 17.75
C PRO A 388 -36.11 14.46 18.67
N GLU A 389 -36.17 14.07 19.95
CA GLU A 389 -35.23 14.52 20.97
C GLU A 389 -33.80 14.08 20.57
N PRO A 390 -32.82 15.01 20.51
CA PRO A 390 -31.52 14.73 19.93
C PRO A 390 -30.76 13.70 20.77
N VAL A 391 -30.34 12.60 20.12
CA VAL A 391 -29.48 11.58 20.72
C VAL A 391 -28.12 12.21 21.00
N GLN A 392 -27.83 12.48 22.28
CA GLN A 392 -26.51 12.97 22.69
C GLN A 392 -25.44 11.91 22.39
N LEU A 393 -24.61 12.19 21.40
CA LEU A 393 -23.48 11.36 21.03
C LEU A 393 -22.42 11.31 22.15
N PRO A 394 -21.66 10.20 22.30
CA PRO A 394 -20.61 10.09 23.31
C PRO A 394 -19.53 11.17 23.15
N ASP A 395 -19.11 11.77 24.26
CA ASP A 395 -18.08 12.79 24.31
C ASP A 395 -16.72 12.27 23.77
N MET A 396 -16.19 12.94 22.74
CA MET A 396 -14.87 12.65 22.19
C MET A 396 -13.79 13.23 23.11
N ALA A 397 -12.91 12.37 23.64
CA ALA A 397 -11.76 12.80 24.43
C ALA A 397 -10.70 13.45 23.52
N VAL A 398 -10.54 14.77 23.64
CA VAL A 398 -9.52 15.54 22.93
C VAL A 398 -8.17 15.39 23.66
N PRO A 399 -7.02 15.27 22.95
CA PRO A 399 -5.71 15.28 23.59
C PRO A 399 -5.47 16.57 24.40
N LEU A 400 -4.84 16.42 25.55
CA LEU A 400 -4.50 17.53 26.46
C LEU A 400 -3.42 18.40 25.79
N SER A 401 -3.74 19.65 25.44
CA SER A 401 -2.74 20.62 24.98
C SER A 401 -2.26 21.49 26.14
N PHE A 402 -0.95 21.67 26.29
CA PHE A 402 -0.33 22.46 27.37
C PHE A 402 -0.26 23.97 27.11
N ASP A 403 -0.84 24.47 26.01
CA ASP A 403 -0.83 25.89 25.67
C ASP A 403 -1.81 26.72 26.52
N SER A 404 -1.24 27.59 27.36
CA SER A 404 -1.92 28.57 28.22
C SER A 404 -2.77 29.58 27.44
N ASP A 405 -2.44 29.84 26.17
CA ASP A 405 -2.92 31.02 25.45
C ASP A 405 -4.22 30.79 24.65
N CYS A 406 -4.79 29.58 24.70
CA CYS A 406 -5.98 29.23 23.94
C CYS A 406 -7.26 29.30 24.79
N ALA A 407 -7.67 30.51 25.17
CA ALA A 407 -8.91 30.74 25.92
C ALA A 407 -10.16 30.78 25.02
N ILE A 408 -10.45 29.75 24.21
CA ILE A 408 -11.63 29.78 23.32
C ILE A 408 -12.24 28.38 23.16
N HIS A 409 -13.57 28.33 23.17
CA HIS A 409 -14.39 27.14 22.99
C HIS A 409 -13.94 26.35 21.74
N ARG A 410 -13.48 25.10 21.92
CA ARG A 410 -13.17 24.20 20.80
C ARG A 410 -14.47 23.52 20.33
N TYR A 411 -14.92 23.88 19.14
CA TYR A 411 -16.08 23.23 18.50
C TYR A 411 -15.74 21.77 18.18
N ARG A 412 -16.49 20.83 18.78
CA ARG A 412 -16.24 19.37 18.69
C ARG A 412 -16.81 18.76 17.41
N CYS A 413 -17.94 19.29 16.97
CA CYS A 413 -18.71 18.81 15.84
C CYS A 413 -19.61 19.95 15.35
N LEU A 414 -19.81 20.07 14.05
CA LEU A 414 -20.93 20.81 13.51
C LEU A 414 -22.06 19.80 13.31
N VAL A 415 -23.17 20.02 14.01
CA VAL A 415 -24.40 19.24 13.87
C VAL A 415 -25.46 20.21 13.40
N ASP A 416 -26.03 19.95 12.22
CA ASP A 416 -27.23 20.66 11.75
C ASP A 416 -28.40 19.67 11.75
N ASN A 417 -29.43 19.96 12.57
CA ASN A 417 -30.71 19.26 12.67
C ASN A 417 -30.64 17.73 12.48
N ASP A 418 -29.73 17.04 13.17
CA ASP A 418 -29.50 15.58 13.13
C ASP A 418 -29.22 14.95 11.74
N GLN A 419 -29.00 15.77 10.70
CA GLN A 419 -28.86 15.33 9.30
C GLN A 419 -27.44 15.46 8.77
N LEU A 420 -26.68 16.46 9.23
CA LEU A 420 -25.30 16.69 8.80
C LEU A 420 -24.38 16.65 10.01
N LEU A 421 -23.46 15.70 10.00
CA LEU A 421 -22.49 15.47 11.06
C LEU A 421 -21.08 15.68 10.51
N VAL A 422 -20.44 16.77 10.93
CA VAL A 422 -19.05 17.07 10.56
C VAL A 422 -18.16 16.91 11.78
N ARG A 423 -17.29 15.90 11.77
CA ARG A 423 -16.34 15.62 12.85
C ARG A 423 -14.90 15.77 12.37
N PRO A 424 -14.03 16.45 13.13
CA PRO A 424 -12.61 16.45 12.82
C PRO A 424 -11.98 15.08 13.18
N VAL A 425 -10.98 14.66 12.40
CA VAL A 425 -10.17 13.46 12.66
C VAL A 425 -8.94 13.89 13.48
N LEU A 426 -8.83 13.36 14.69
CA LEU A 426 -7.75 13.69 15.63
C LEU A 426 -6.48 12.90 15.32
N ASP A 427 -5.32 13.56 15.34
CA ASP A 427 -4.01 12.91 15.40
C ASP A 427 -3.60 12.69 16.87
N PRO A 428 -3.57 11.44 17.37
CA PRO A 428 -3.11 11.16 18.72
C PRO A 428 -1.60 11.33 18.92
N GLN A 429 -0.82 11.57 17.85
CA GLN A 429 0.64 11.75 17.87
C GLN A 429 1.09 13.19 17.57
N GLY A 430 0.17 14.16 17.59
CA GLY A 430 0.49 15.57 17.36
C GLY A 430 1.54 16.11 18.33
N TRP A 431 2.44 16.96 17.82
CA TRP A 431 3.47 17.64 18.62
C TRP A 431 2.88 18.83 19.38
N ASP A 432 3.56 19.28 20.45
CA ASP A 432 3.20 20.52 21.13
C ASP A 432 3.10 21.68 20.10
N HIS A 433 2.03 22.47 20.21
CA HIS A 433 1.60 23.55 19.30
C HIS A 433 0.93 23.13 17.98
N ASP A 434 0.67 21.84 17.74
CA ASP A 434 -0.21 21.42 16.66
C ASP A 434 -1.68 21.36 17.13
N VAL A 435 -2.62 21.70 16.25
CA VAL A 435 -4.06 21.69 16.59
C VAL A 435 -4.57 20.24 16.72
N GLY A 436 -3.76 19.25 16.31
CA GLY A 436 -4.05 17.82 16.43
C GLY A 436 -5.17 17.35 15.51
N PHE A 437 -5.48 18.11 14.45
CA PHE A 437 -6.48 17.77 13.45
C PHE A 437 -5.80 17.44 12.12
N ASP A 438 -5.93 16.19 11.71
CA ASP A 438 -5.29 15.63 10.52
C ASP A 438 -6.27 15.50 9.33
N GLY A 439 -7.57 15.61 9.63
CA GLY A 439 -8.62 15.48 8.63
C GLY A 439 -10.02 15.87 9.08
N ILE A 440 -10.98 15.73 8.17
CA ILE A 440 -12.41 15.99 8.39
C ILE A 440 -13.19 14.75 7.93
N ASN A 441 -14.11 14.28 8.78
CA ASN A 441 -15.13 13.30 8.46
C ASN A 441 -16.48 14.00 8.34
N LEU A 442 -17.20 13.70 7.26
CA LEU A 442 -18.51 14.23 6.91
C LEU A 442 -19.45 13.04 6.78
N GLU A 443 -20.50 13.00 7.56
CA GLU A 443 -21.55 11.99 7.50
C GLU A 443 -22.90 12.68 7.37
N THR A 444 -23.68 12.33 6.35
CA THR A 444 -25.07 12.77 6.22
C THR A 444 -25.94 11.64 5.70
N THR A 445 -27.10 11.48 6.31
CA THR A 445 -28.12 10.52 5.91
C THR A 445 -29.46 11.24 5.95
N THR A 446 -30.15 11.29 4.81
CA THR A 446 -31.43 12.00 4.70
C THR A 446 -32.42 11.19 3.87
N GLU A 447 -33.67 11.18 4.31
CA GLU A 447 -34.79 10.71 3.48
C GLU A 447 -35.18 11.86 2.54
N VAL A 448 -34.88 11.71 1.25
CA VAL A 448 -35.11 12.76 0.25
C VAL A 448 -36.58 12.80 -0.17
N LYS A 449 -37.20 11.61 -0.25
CA LYS A 449 -38.63 11.38 -0.52
C LYS A 449 -39.04 10.10 0.20
N LYS A 450 -40.35 9.91 0.41
CA LYS A 450 -40.90 8.68 0.97
C LYS A 450 -40.28 7.46 0.28
N ASN A 451 -39.67 6.57 1.06
CA ASN A 451 -39.00 5.33 0.61
C ASN A 451 -37.70 5.54 -0.20
N VAL A 452 -37.16 6.76 -0.28
CA VAL A 452 -35.89 7.09 -0.95
C VAL A 452 -34.92 7.69 0.07
N TYR A 453 -33.88 6.92 0.41
CA TYR A 453 -32.85 7.31 1.36
C TYR A 453 -31.57 7.65 0.61
N ALA A 454 -30.91 8.75 0.97
CA ALA A 454 -29.59 9.12 0.47
C ALA A 454 -28.61 9.23 1.64
N SER A 455 -27.42 8.66 1.48
CA SER A 455 -26.31 8.79 2.41
C SER A 455 -25.06 9.31 1.68
N VAL A 456 -24.35 10.22 2.33
CA VAL A 456 -23.05 10.70 1.88
C VAL A 456 -22.10 10.65 3.07
N VAL A 457 -21.02 9.89 2.91
CA VAL A 457 -19.94 9.78 3.87
C VAL A 457 -18.65 10.22 3.18
N GLY A 458 -17.84 11.04 3.83
CA GLY A 458 -16.63 11.59 3.24
C GLY A 458 -15.56 11.84 4.29
N GLN A 459 -14.38 11.27 4.10
CA GLN A 459 -13.20 11.49 4.91
C GLN A 459 -12.11 12.13 4.06
N MET A 460 -11.54 13.22 4.56
CA MET A 460 -10.46 13.94 3.91
C MET A 460 -9.31 14.10 4.90
N HIS A 461 -8.13 13.64 4.50
CA HIS A 461 -6.90 13.67 5.28
C HIS A 461 -5.83 14.46 4.50
N LYS A 462 -5.14 15.39 5.15
CA LYS A 462 -4.13 16.24 4.49
C LYS A 462 -2.87 16.38 5.33
N ASN A 463 -1.79 15.73 4.88
CA ASN A 463 -0.44 15.88 5.45
C ASN A 463 0.42 16.82 4.59
N LYS A 464 1.60 17.22 5.11
CA LYS A 464 2.58 18.04 4.37
C LYS A 464 3.03 17.40 3.05
N GLN A 465 2.98 16.06 2.95
CA GLN A 465 3.46 15.30 1.79
C GLN A 465 2.33 14.69 0.95
N ASP A 466 1.19 14.34 1.57
CA ASP A 466 0.14 13.56 0.94
C ASP A 466 -1.27 14.12 1.20
N PHE A 467 -2.14 13.95 0.21
CA PHE A 467 -3.55 14.32 0.29
C PHE A 467 -4.44 13.13 -0.08
N ASN A 468 -5.23 12.66 0.87
CA ASN A 468 -6.10 11.50 0.72
C ASN A 468 -7.57 11.90 0.93
N ILE A 469 -8.40 11.59 -0.06
CA ILE A 469 -9.86 11.73 0.04
C ILE A 469 -10.46 10.33 -0.10
N GLN A 470 -11.41 10.00 0.76
CA GLN A 470 -12.32 8.88 0.62
C GLN A 470 -13.75 9.43 0.70
N SER A 471 -14.61 9.10 -0.25
CA SER A 471 -16.01 9.52 -0.26
C SER A 471 -16.88 8.35 -0.74
N GLU A 472 -18.00 8.14 -0.09
CA GLU A 472 -18.99 7.12 -0.38
C GLU A 472 -20.36 7.80 -0.40
N CYS A 473 -20.99 7.82 -1.57
CA CYS A 473 -22.32 8.39 -1.77
C CYS A 473 -23.24 7.25 -2.19
N ALA A 474 -24.29 6.97 -1.42
CA ALA A 474 -25.28 5.96 -1.76
C ALA A 474 -26.71 6.51 -1.75
N ALA A 475 -27.55 5.96 -2.59
CA ALA A 475 -28.98 6.19 -2.62
C ALA A 475 -29.70 4.84 -2.70
N ALA A 476 -30.74 4.66 -1.90
CA ALA A 476 -31.52 3.44 -1.85
C ALA A 476 -33.01 3.76 -1.94
N TYR A 477 -33.71 3.02 -2.80
CA TYR A 477 -35.16 2.97 -2.85
C TYR A 477 -35.64 1.66 -2.23
N VAL A 478 -36.41 1.75 -1.14
CA VAL A 478 -36.88 0.59 -0.38
C VAL A 478 -38.39 0.49 -0.52
N ASN A 479 -38.88 -0.52 -1.22
CA ASN A 479 -40.31 -0.80 -1.28
C ASN A 479 -40.69 -1.80 -0.15
N PRO A 480 -41.59 -1.46 0.79
CA PRO A 480 -41.92 -2.33 1.94
C PRO A 480 -42.40 -3.73 1.58
N MET A 481 -43.06 -3.89 0.43
CA MET A 481 -43.62 -5.16 -0.04
C MET A 481 -42.95 -5.69 -1.32
N GLY A 482 -41.85 -5.07 -1.76
CA GLY A 482 -41.25 -5.33 -3.07
C GLY A 482 -39.72 -5.37 -3.08
N PRO A 483 -39.10 -5.35 -4.27
CA PRO A 483 -37.64 -5.27 -4.37
C PRO A 483 -37.12 -3.92 -3.89
N SER A 484 -35.97 -3.92 -3.23
CA SER A 484 -35.22 -2.69 -2.92
C SER A 484 -34.04 -2.54 -3.87
N TYR A 485 -33.81 -1.31 -4.32
CA TYR A 485 -32.75 -0.98 -5.27
C TYR A 485 -31.81 0.01 -4.59
N SER A 486 -30.51 -0.24 -4.65
CA SER A 486 -29.52 0.74 -4.22
C SER A 486 -28.52 1.02 -5.32
N ILE A 487 -28.01 2.25 -5.31
CA ILE A 487 -26.93 2.74 -6.15
C ILE A 487 -25.94 3.48 -5.28
N GLY A 488 -24.66 3.21 -5.46
CA GLY A 488 -23.58 3.81 -4.69
C GLY A 488 -22.39 4.19 -5.56
N VAL A 489 -21.67 5.21 -5.13
CA VAL A 489 -20.46 5.73 -5.75
C VAL A 489 -19.40 5.89 -4.67
N ASP A 490 -18.35 5.09 -4.76
CA ASP A 490 -17.18 5.16 -3.88
C ASP A 490 -16.03 5.82 -4.63
N VAL A 491 -15.44 6.85 -4.04
CA VAL A 491 -14.28 7.57 -4.57
C VAL A 491 -13.15 7.50 -3.55
N GLN A 492 -11.99 7.00 -3.96
CA GLN A 492 -10.80 6.89 -3.10
C GLN A 492 -9.55 7.42 -3.82
N SER A 493 -8.82 8.32 -3.16
CA SER A 493 -7.50 8.79 -3.60
C SER A 493 -6.44 7.72 -3.33
N VAL A 494 -5.62 7.39 -4.33
CA VAL A 494 -4.52 6.44 -4.24
C VAL A 494 -3.23 7.13 -4.67
N GLY A 495 -2.29 7.30 -3.73
CA GLY A 495 -0.97 7.87 -4.02
C GLY A 495 -0.97 9.38 -4.33
N GLY A 496 -1.91 10.14 -3.75
CA GLY A 496 -1.94 11.61 -3.80
C GLY A 496 -2.28 12.26 -5.14
N LYS A 497 -2.41 11.50 -6.24
CA LYS A 497 -2.73 12.02 -7.58
C LYS A 497 -3.81 11.25 -8.35
N ASP A 498 -3.94 9.94 -8.15
CA ASP A 498 -4.90 9.12 -8.89
C ASP A 498 -6.14 8.82 -8.03
N MET A 499 -7.32 8.78 -8.65
CA MET A 499 -8.57 8.46 -7.98
C MET A 499 -9.16 7.16 -8.53
N VAL A 500 -9.56 6.26 -7.63
CA VAL A 500 -10.39 5.10 -7.93
C VAL A 500 -11.83 5.52 -7.72
N CYS A 501 -12.67 5.40 -8.75
CA CYS A 501 -14.12 5.60 -8.63
C CYS A 501 -14.83 4.28 -8.92
N THR A 502 -15.60 3.78 -7.95
CA THR A 502 -16.41 2.55 -8.07
C THR A 502 -17.88 2.90 -7.98
N VAL A 503 -18.58 2.77 -9.10
CA VAL A 503 -20.03 2.84 -9.15
C VAL A 503 -20.56 1.43 -8.95
N HIS A 504 -21.50 1.24 -8.03
CA HIS A 504 -22.13 -0.05 -7.78
C HIS A 504 -23.64 0.11 -7.67
N SER A 505 -24.37 -0.93 -8.05
CA SER A 505 -25.81 -0.99 -7.93
C SER A 505 -26.22 -2.37 -7.46
N ASN A 506 -27.08 -2.43 -6.45
CA ASN A 506 -27.61 -3.67 -5.91
C ASN A 506 -29.13 -3.69 -6.01
N THR A 507 -29.67 -4.89 -6.16
CA THR A 507 -31.11 -5.16 -6.17
C THR A 507 -31.38 -6.32 -5.24
N LYS A 508 -32.15 -6.06 -4.19
CA LYS A 508 -32.58 -7.08 -3.23
C LYS A 508 -34.03 -7.47 -3.49
N LEU A 509 -34.28 -8.77 -3.58
CA LEU A 509 -35.60 -9.36 -3.81
C LEU A 509 -35.96 -10.32 -2.67
N LYS A 510 -37.15 -10.12 -2.11
CA LYS A 510 -37.74 -11.00 -1.10
C LYS A 510 -38.64 -12.02 -1.80
N ASN A 511 -38.23 -13.28 -1.83
CA ASN A 511 -38.96 -14.33 -2.55
C ASN A 511 -39.79 -15.23 -1.60
N ILE A 512 -39.33 -15.42 -0.35
CA ILE A 512 -39.98 -16.22 0.70
C ILE A 512 -39.78 -15.48 2.04
N LYS A 513 -40.67 -15.65 3.04
CA LYS A 513 -40.55 -15.06 4.40
C LYS A 513 -39.16 -15.17 5.04
N HIS A 514 -38.37 -16.17 4.64
CA HIS A 514 -37.08 -16.50 5.24
C HIS A 514 -35.90 -16.43 4.26
N ASN A 515 -36.11 -16.00 3.00
CA ASN A 515 -35.05 -15.91 2.00
C ASN A 515 -34.99 -14.53 1.32
N ILE A 516 -33.79 -13.95 1.30
CA ILE A 516 -33.47 -12.65 0.71
C ILE A 516 -32.34 -12.83 -0.30
N ALA A 517 -32.65 -12.64 -1.59
CA ALA A 517 -31.66 -12.66 -2.66
C ALA A 517 -31.20 -11.23 -2.97
N ASP A 518 -29.90 -11.01 -3.12
CA ASP A 518 -29.26 -9.74 -3.50
C ASP A 518 -28.41 -9.93 -4.76
N CYS A 519 -28.61 -9.10 -5.77
CA CYS A 519 -27.80 -9.09 -6.98
C CYS A 519 -27.15 -7.71 -7.15
N GLY A 520 -25.82 -7.69 -7.25
CA GLY A 520 -25.03 -6.47 -7.36
C GLY A 520 -24.19 -6.43 -8.63
N VAL A 521 -24.06 -5.27 -9.25
CA VAL A 521 -23.14 -4.99 -10.35
C VAL A 521 -22.27 -3.80 -9.97
N SER A 522 -20.97 -3.87 -10.27
CA SER A 522 -20.03 -2.77 -10.02
C SER A 522 -19.18 -2.44 -11.24
N LEU A 523 -18.86 -1.17 -11.40
CA LEU A 523 -17.97 -0.62 -12.39
C LEU A 523 -16.92 0.24 -11.67
N THR A 524 -15.67 -0.22 -11.67
CA THR A 524 -14.54 0.50 -11.08
C THR A 524 -13.68 1.10 -12.19
N SER A 525 -13.50 2.41 -12.15
CA SER A 525 -12.55 3.15 -12.99
C SER A 525 -11.30 3.54 -12.19
N PHE A 526 -10.13 3.36 -12.79
CA PHE A 526 -8.84 3.77 -12.23
C PHE A 526 -7.95 4.28 -13.37
N GLY A 527 -7.73 5.61 -13.43
CA GLY A 527 -7.05 6.25 -14.55
C GLY A 527 -7.76 5.97 -15.88
N LYS A 528 -7.07 5.30 -16.83
CA LYS A 528 -7.64 4.86 -18.13
C LYS A 528 -8.11 3.40 -18.14
N LYS A 529 -8.19 2.76 -16.98
CA LYS A 529 -8.52 1.34 -16.82
C LYS A 529 -9.93 1.19 -16.24
N TYR A 530 -10.68 0.21 -16.74
CA TYR A 530 -12.03 -0.09 -16.29
C TYR A 530 -12.12 -1.56 -15.87
N TYR A 531 -12.82 -1.81 -14.76
CA TYR A 531 -13.09 -3.13 -14.22
C TYR A 531 -14.60 -3.28 -14.00
N VAL A 532 -15.16 -4.41 -14.40
CA VAL A 532 -16.58 -4.73 -14.25
C VAL A 532 -16.73 -5.93 -13.34
N GLY A 533 -17.61 -5.82 -12.35
CA GLY A 533 -17.90 -6.88 -11.39
C GLY A 533 -19.38 -7.20 -11.32
N ALA A 534 -19.69 -8.45 -11.04
CA ALA A 534 -21.04 -8.90 -10.71
C ALA A 534 -21.00 -9.79 -9.47
N LYS A 535 -22.04 -9.69 -8.65
CA LYS A 535 -22.22 -10.37 -7.38
C LYS A 535 -23.64 -10.92 -7.29
N LEU A 536 -23.76 -12.11 -6.71
CA LEU A 536 -25.01 -12.73 -6.30
C LEU A 536 -24.86 -13.20 -4.87
N GLU A 537 -25.78 -12.79 -4.00
CA GLU A 537 -25.84 -13.16 -2.60
C GLU A 537 -27.23 -13.69 -2.26
N ASP A 538 -27.30 -14.72 -1.44
CA ASP A 538 -28.55 -15.32 -0.96
C ASP A 538 -28.44 -15.49 0.56
N THR A 539 -29.38 -14.89 1.30
CA THR A 539 -29.45 -14.93 2.75
C THR A 539 -30.64 -15.75 3.20
N LEU A 540 -30.36 -16.90 3.82
CA LEU A 540 -31.35 -17.82 4.37
C LEU A 540 -31.38 -17.72 5.90
N LEU A 541 -32.55 -17.42 6.45
CA LEU A 541 -32.79 -17.40 7.90
C LEU A 541 -33.54 -18.67 8.31
N ILE A 542 -32.97 -19.48 9.21
CA ILE A 542 -33.62 -20.69 9.73
C ILE A 542 -33.96 -20.49 11.21
N GLY A 543 -35.25 -20.24 11.47
CA GLY A 543 -35.74 -19.89 12.81
C GLY A 543 -35.12 -18.60 13.35
N LYS A 544 -35.10 -18.45 14.68
CA LYS A 544 -34.59 -17.23 15.34
C LYS A 544 -33.06 -17.20 15.49
N ARG A 545 -32.38 -18.35 15.33
CA ARG A 545 -30.98 -18.51 15.74
C ARG A 545 -29.99 -18.71 14.60
N LEU A 546 -30.38 -19.23 13.45
CA LEU A 546 -29.43 -19.54 12.37
C LEU A 546 -29.60 -18.59 11.19
N LYS A 547 -28.50 -17.94 10.79
CA LYS A 547 -28.40 -17.14 9.58
C LYS A 547 -27.31 -17.70 8.68
N PHE A 548 -27.66 -18.04 7.45
CA PHE A 548 -26.72 -18.45 6.41
C PHE A 548 -26.67 -17.39 5.32
N VAL A 549 -25.47 -16.99 4.91
CA VAL A 549 -25.26 -16.06 3.80
C VAL A 549 -24.30 -16.72 2.81
N ILE A 550 -24.75 -16.92 1.59
CA ILE A 550 -23.94 -17.42 0.48
C ILE A 550 -23.74 -16.26 -0.48
N ASN A 551 -22.51 -15.98 -0.86
CA ASN A 551 -22.19 -14.93 -1.82
C ASN A 551 -21.19 -15.46 -2.85
N ALA A 552 -21.41 -15.13 -4.12
CA ALA A 552 -20.53 -15.45 -5.22
C ALA A 552 -20.38 -14.23 -6.12
N GLY A 553 -19.18 -13.99 -6.62
CA GLY A 553 -18.90 -12.87 -7.49
C GLY A 553 -17.77 -13.12 -8.47
N ARG A 554 -17.77 -12.34 -9.54
CA ARG A 554 -16.75 -12.33 -10.58
C ARG A 554 -16.40 -10.89 -10.89
N MET A 555 -15.10 -10.62 -11.08
CA MET A 555 -14.63 -9.32 -11.53
C MET A 555 -13.66 -9.48 -12.69
N GLU A 556 -13.78 -8.63 -13.70
CA GLU A 556 -13.03 -8.68 -14.94
C GLU A 556 -12.49 -7.30 -15.31
N GLY A 557 -11.24 -7.24 -15.74
CA GLY A 557 -10.65 -6.03 -16.31
C GLY A 557 -9.23 -6.26 -16.82
N GLN A 558 -8.85 -5.50 -17.86
CA GLN A 558 -7.54 -5.60 -18.52
C GLN A 558 -7.13 -7.02 -18.98
N GLY A 559 -8.11 -7.86 -19.38
CA GLY A 559 -7.84 -9.24 -19.79
C GLY A 559 -7.55 -10.22 -18.65
N GLN A 560 -7.73 -9.80 -17.40
CA GLN A 560 -7.64 -10.64 -16.20
C GLN A 560 -9.03 -10.83 -15.58
N VAL A 561 -9.24 -11.99 -14.97
CA VAL A 561 -10.50 -12.36 -14.32
C VAL A 561 -10.20 -12.89 -12.92
N ALA A 562 -10.97 -12.41 -11.94
CA ALA A 562 -11.01 -12.94 -10.59
C ALA A 562 -12.39 -13.52 -10.29
N HIS A 563 -12.41 -14.69 -9.66
CA HIS A 563 -13.62 -15.33 -9.15
C HIS A 563 -13.54 -15.43 -7.64
N GLY A 564 -14.68 -15.30 -6.97
CA GLY A 564 -14.70 -15.33 -5.52
C GLY A 564 -16.04 -15.76 -4.98
N GLY A 565 -16.02 -16.39 -3.83
CA GLY A 565 -17.23 -16.74 -3.10
C GLY A 565 -16.98 -16.72 -1.60
N SER A 566 -18.02 -16.44 -0.84
CA SER A 566 -18.01 -16.51 0.60
C SER A 566 -19.25 -17.22 1.11
N PHE A 567 -19.05 -18.05 2.12
CA PHE A 567 -20.09 -18.69 2.91
C PHE A 567 -19.96 -18.21 4.34
N GLU A 568 -21.03 -17.67 4.89
CA GLU A 568 -21.11 -17.26 6.28
C GLU A 568 -22.25 -18.02 6.97
N ALA A 569 -21.94 -18.66 8.09
CA ALA A 569 -22.91 -19.29 8.97
C ALA A 569 -22.82 -18.61 10.34
N CYS A 570 -23.92 -18.00 10.78
CA CYS A 570 -24.01 -17.31 12.06
C CYS A 570 -25.07 -17.99 12.94
N LEU A 571 -24.64 -18.47 14.10
CA LEU A 571 -25.49 -18.95 15.17
C LEU A 571 -25.61 -17.84 16.21
N ARG A 572 -26.82 -17.33 16.38
CA ARG A 572 -27.19 -16.31 17.36
C ARG A 572 -27.62 -16.98 18.67
N GLY A 573 -27.27 -16.35 19.78
CA GLY A 573 -27.71 -16.73 21.12
C GLY A 573 -29.23 -16.63 21.28
N GLU A 574 -29.73 -17.18 22.38
CA GLU A 574 -31.16 -17.22 22.70
C GLU A 574 -31.78 -15.84 22.87
N ASP A 575 -31.02 -14.91 23.46
CA ASP A 575 -31.48 -13.55 23.78
C ASP A 575 -31.05 -12.50 22.75
N TYR A 576 -30.62 -12.91 21.55
CA TYR A 576 -30.29 -11.98 20.47
C TYR A 576 -31.55 -11.26 19.96
N PRO A 577 -31.52 -9.92 19.70
CA PRO A 577 -30.37 -9.01 19.67
C PRO A 577 -30.01 -8.32 21.00
N ILE A 578 -30.75 -8.56 22.08
CA ILE A 578 -30.52 -7.88 23.38
C ILE A 578 -29.18 -8.31 23.99
N ARG A 579 -28.83 -9.59 23.84
CA ARG A 579 -27.49 -10.09 24.13
C ARG A 579 -26.75 -10.35 22.82
N ASN A 580 -25.56 -9.76 22.70
CA ASN A 580 -24.68 -9.91 21.54
C ASN A 580 -23.88 -11.22 21.60
N ASP A 581 -24.53 -12.33 21.96
CA ASP A 581 -23.91 -13.65 21.93
C ASP A 581 -24.09 -14.22 20.52
N ASN A 582 -22.98 -14.43 19.80
CA ASN A 582 -23.00 -15.01 18.47
C ASN A 582 -21.76 -15.86 18.18
N LEU A 583 -21.93 -16.81 17.28
CA LEU A 583 -20.87 -17.63 16.71
C LEU A 583 -20.99 -17.52 15.19
N SER A 584 -20.05 -16.85 14.55
CA SER A 584 -19.98 -16.75 13.10
C SER A 584 -18.78 -17.53 12.56
N LEU A 585 -19.04 -18.34 11.54
CA LEU A 585 -18.05 -19.03 10.73
C LEU A 585 -18.14 -18.48 9.31
N THR A 586 -17.08 -17.85 8.84
CA THR A 586 -16.97 -17.32 7.48
C THR A 586 -15.88 -18.05 6.71
N MET A 587 -16.22 -18.65 5.58
CA MET A 587 -15.29 -19.27 4.65
C MET A 587 -15.30 -18.47 3.35
N THR A 588 -14.12 -18.13 2.84
CA THR A 588 -13.93 -17.30 1.64
C THR A 588 -12.97 -17.99 0.70
N VAL A 589 -13.35 -18.12 -0.56
CA VAL A 589 -12.55 -18.69 -1.64
C VAL A 589 -12.35 -17.60 -2.68
N LEU A 590 -11.11 -17.26 -3.00
CA LEU A 590 -10.77 -16.30 -4.04
C LEU A 590 -9.83 -16.98 -5.04
N SER A 591 -10.15 -16.91 -6.33
CA SER A 591 -9.32 -17.43 -7.41
C SER A 591 -8.89 -16.29 -8.33
N PHE A 592 -7.58 -16.17 -8.56
CA PHE A 592 -6.99 -15.18 -9.44
C PHE A 592 -5.77 -15.78 -10.15
N ASN A 593 -5.68 -15.65 -11.47
CA ASN A 593 -4.56 -16.17 -12.28
C ASN A 593 -4.20 -17.65 -12.00
N LYS A 594 -5.21 -18.51 -11.79
CA LYS A 594 -5.08 -19.94 -11.43
C LYS A 594 -4.54 -20.23 -10.02
N GLU A 595 -4.26 -19.20 -9.21
CA GLU A 595 -4.03 -19.36 -7.78
C GLU A 595 -5.36 -19.25 -7.02
N THR A 596 -5.63 -20.23 -6.15
CA THR A 596 -6.81 -20.21 -5.27
C THR A 596 -6.36 -19.98 -3.84
N VAL A 597 -6.86 -18.91 -3.23
CA VAL A 597 -6.66 -18.56 -1.83
C VAL A 597 -7.93 -18.92 -1.07
N LEU A 598 -7.81 -19.82 -0.10
CA LEU A 598 -8.87 -20.15 0.85
C LEU A 598 -8.57 -19.44 2.18
N SER A 599 -9.55 -18.71 2.70
CA SER A 599 -9.49 -18.11 4.03
C SER A 599 -10.71 -18.49 4.86
N GLY A 600 -10.48 -18.93 6.09
CA GLY A 600 -11.50 -19.20 7.08
C GLY A 600 -11.37 -18.22 8.24
N ASN A 601 -12.49 -17.68 8.70
CA ASN A 601 -12.59 -16.87 9.90
C ASN A 601 -13.64 -17.48 10.82
N LEU A 602 -13.28 -17.74 12.07
CA LEU A 602 -14.19 -18.14 13.13
C LEU A 602 -14.21 -17.01 14.16
N GLN A 603 -15.36 -16.38 14.35
CA GLN A 603 -15.57 -15.37 15.38
C GLN A 603 -16.65 -15.85 16.34
N SER A 604 -16.35 -15.79 17.63
CA SER A 604 -17.28 -16.10 18.70
C SER A 604 -17.27 -14.97 19.70
N GLU A 605 -18.43 -14.36 19.91
CA GLU A 605 -18.68 -13.35 20.90
C GLU A 605 -19.60 -13.94 21.95
N PHE A 606 -19.15 -13.96 23.20
CA PHE A 606 -19.95 -14.47 24.30
C PHE A 606 -19.62 -13.72 25.59
N ARG A 607 -20.62 -13.62 26.46
CA ARG A 607 -20.42 -13.11 27.82
C ARG A 607 -20.11 -14.27 28.76
N LEU A 608 -18.93 -14.24 29.39
CA LEU A 608 -18.49 -15.29 30.31
C LEU A 608 -18.99 -15.03 31.74
N SER A 609 -19.15 -13.76 32.12
CA SER A 609 -19.79 -13.32 33.38
C SER A 609 -20.41 -11.92 33.22
N ARG A 610 -21.22 -11.47 34.19
CA ARG A 610 -21.88 -10.15 34.16
C ARG A 610 -20.93 -9.00 33.85
N SER A 611 -19.72 -9.02 34.38
CA SER A 611 -18.72 -7.98 34.15
C SER A 611 -17.67 -8.34 33.09
N LEU A 612 -17.69 -9.54 32.51
CA LEU A 612 -16.68 -10.04 31.57
C LEU A 612 -17.27 -10.48 30.23
N LYS A 613 -16.92 -9.73 29.19
CA LYS A 613 -17.22 -10.06 27.79
C LYS A 613 -15.97 -10.58 27.09
N ALA A 614 -16.09 -11.68 26.36
CA ALA A 614 -15.00 -12.25 25.59
C ALA A 614 -15.38 -12.36 24.11
N THR A 615 -14.44 -11.98 23.25
CA THR A 615 -14.53 -12.16 21.80
C THR A 615 -13.31 -12.94 21.36
N VAL A 616 -13.52 -14.13 20.81
CA VAL A 616 -12.46 -14.96 20.24
C VAL A 616 -12.62 -14.91 18.73
N SER A 617 -11.56 -14.50 18.03
CA SER A 617 -11.51 -14.52 16.56
C SER A 617 -10.28 -15.30 16.11
N ALA A 618 -10.47 -16.22 15.18
CA ALA A 618 -9.42 -17.04 14.61
C ALA A 618 -9.51 -16.98 13.08
N ASN A 619 -8.51 -16.36 12.47
CA ASN A 619 -8.37 -16.29 11.02
C ASN A 619 -7.29 -17.25 10.55
N LEU A 620 -7.57 -18.02 9.50
CA LEU A 620 -6.63 -18.91 8.85
C LEU A 620 -6.65 -18.68 7.34
N ASN A 621 -5.47 -18.49 6.74
CA ASN A 621 -5.30 -18.43 5.31
C ASN A 621 -4.49 -19.64 4.79
N SER A 622 -4.82 -20.12 3.60
CA SER A 622 -4.12 -21.14 2.81
C SER A 622 -2.58 -20.99 2.72
N ARG A 623 -2.03 -19.78 2.92
CA ARG A 623 -0.58 -19.52 2.99
C ARG A 623 0.05 -19.80 4.37
N LYS A 624 -0.65 -20.53 5.25
CA LYS A 624 -0.24 -20.87 6.64
C LYS A 624 -0.01 -19.66 7.54
N MET A 625 -0.53 -18.50 7.15
CA MET A 625 -0.61 -17.34 8.03
C MET A 625 -1.97 -17.38 8.73
N GLY A 626 -1.95 -17.38 10.05
CA GLY A 626 -3.15 -17.33 10.87
C GLY A 626 -2.98 -16.36 12.01
N GLN A 627 -4.08 -15.75 12.44
CA GLN A 627 -4.11 -14.84 13.56
C GLN A 627 -5.21 -15.28 14.50
N ILE A 628 -4.86 -15.52 15.76
CA ILE A 628 -5.82 -15.72 16.84
C ILE A 628 -5.82 -14.45 17.67
N CYS A 629 -6.97 -13.81 17.78
CA CYS A 629 -7.18 -12.63 18.61
C CYS A 629 -8.25 -12.94 19.65
N ILE A 630 -7.87 -12.81 20.92
CA ILE A 630 -8.76 -12.93 22.07
C ILE A 630 -8.88 -11.54 22.67
N LYS A 631 -10.08 -10.98 22.65
CA LYS A 631 -10.40 -9.69 23.25
C LYS A 631 -11.29 -9.94 24.46
N THR A 632 -10.80 -9.60 25.64
CA THR A 632 -11.58 -9.66 26.88
C THR A 632 -11.81 -8.25 27.39
N SER A 633 -13.06 -7.88 27.65
CA SER A 633 -13.44 -6.62 28.27
C SER A 633 -14.02 -6.92 29.65
N SER A 634 -13.43 -6.36 30.70
CA SER A 634 -13.91 -6.50 32.08
C SER A 634 -14.19 -5.13 32.70
N SER A 635 -15.33 -4.97 33.37
CA SER A 635 -15.66 -3.76 34.14
C SER A 635 -15.27 -3.85 35.63
N GLU A 636 -15.04 -5.04 36.18
CA GLU A 636 -14.80 -5.25 37.62
C GLU A 636 -13.35 -5.64 37.97
N HIS A 637 -12.60 -6.23 37.03
CA HIS A 637 -11.28 -6.78 37.31
C HIS A 637 -10.16 -6.05 36.56
N LEU A 638 -9.82 -4.83 37.01
CA LEU A 638 -8.60 -4.09 36.61
C LEU A 638 -7.30 -4.91 36.77
N GLN A 639 -7.31 -5.90 37.67
CA GLN A 639 -6.19 -6.81 37.92
C GLN A 639 -5.79 -7.64 36.68
N ILE A 640 -6.74 -7.97 35.79
CA ILE A 640 -6.46 -8.72 34.56
C ILE A 640 -5.66 -7.85 33.58
N ALA A 641 -5.95 -6.54 33.51
CA ALA A 641 -5.16 -5.59 32.72
C ALA A 641 -3.73 -5.45 33.26
N LEU A 642 -3.55 -5.48 34.59
CA LEU A 642 -2.23 -5.44 35.23
C LEU A 642 -1.36 -6.66 34.86
N VAL A 643 -1.94 -7.85 34.71
CA VAL A 643 -1.21 -9.06 34.28
C VAL A 643 -0.72 -8.93 32.83
N ALA A 644 -1.54 -8.35 31.93
CA ALA A 644 -1.14 -8.08 30.55
C ALA A 644 -0.02 -7.02 30.48
N VAL A 645 -0.14 -5.93 31.25
CA VAL A 645 0.89 -4.89 31.38
C VAL A 645 2.21 -5.48 31.91
N PHE A 646 2.15 -6.34 32.93
CA PHE A 646 3.33 -7.01 33.47
C PHE A 646 3.99 -7.92 32.45
N SER A 647 3.21 -8.65 31.64
CA SER A 647 3.72 -9.52 30.59
C SER A 647 4.42 -8.73 29.48
N ILE A 648 3.86 -7.58 29.09
CA ILE A 648 4.46 -6.67 28.10
C ILE A 648 5.75 -6.04 28.65
N LEU A 649 5.73 -5.58 29.91
CA LEU A 649 6.92 -5.04 30.59
C LEU A 649 8.04 -6.08 30.66
N LYS A 650 7.72 -7.35 30.94
CA LYS A 650 8.70 -8.43 30.98
C LYS A 650 9.34 -8.69 29.61
N VAL A 651 8.54 -8.66 28.54
CA VAL A 651 9.05 -8.80 27.15
C VAL A 651 9.91 -7.60 26.74
N LEU A 652 9.52 -6.38 27.13
CA LEU A 652 10.31 -5.17 26.87
C LEU A 652 11.62 -5.15 27.65
N LEU A 653 11.62 -5.66 28.89
CA LEU A 653 12.82 -5.78 29.71
C LEU A 653 13.78 -6.84 29.16
N HIS A 654 13.29 -7.95 28.61
CA HIS A 654 14.13 -8.95 27.92
C HIS A 654 14.66 -8.47 26.55
N ARG A 655 14.07 -7.45 25.93
CA ARG A 655 14.57 -6.89 24.66
C ARG A 655 15.79 -5.96 24.83
N LYS A 656 16.20 -5.64 26.06
CA LYS A 656 17.38 -4.82 26.36
C LYS A 656 18.67 -5.62 26.64
N GLU A 657 18.61 -6.95 26.63
CA GLU A 657 19.75 -7.83 26.91
C GLU A 657 20.22 -8.69 25.70
N ILE A 658 19.98 -8.25 24.46
CA ILE A 658 20.58 -8.88 23.26
C ILE A 658 21.43 -7.88 22.50
#